data_AF-A0A1Q7IF37-F1
#
_entry.id   AF-A0A1Q7IF37-F1
#
_cell.length_a   1.000
_cell.length_b   1.000
_cell.length_c   1.000
_cell.angle_alpha   90.00
_cell.angle_beta   90.00
_cell.angle_gamma   90.00
#
_symmetry.space_group_name_H-M   'P 1'
#
loop_
_entity.id
_entity.type
_entity.pdbx_description
1 polymer ?
#
loop_
_entity_poly.entity_id
_entity_poly.type
_entity_poly.pdbx_seq_one_letter_code
_entity_poly.pdbx_strand_id
1 'polypeptide(L)'
;MIPEFIKALRQLNIEPTDEDVADILWLSLQMASLSSQSGETLRLPEEDIKKPRQSDESISPPPASATEYPKSIAPSKPVRAELFIPSQQRAKHEGSGELPFRSPATTALPKSLDIARALRPLMQRVPSRTQFVLDEEKTAQLVAEQLVAEQLLAEQYTWIPALIPLPSHWLELAFVVDESRSMHIWRQTVVELKLLLERLGAFRNIRTWGLVTNANRSKVQIHTGLGLRTDRLQLRDPGELIDPGGRRLILVISDCVSSIWHEGLMAQELTKWARKGPVAIIQVLPQRLWSRSALGDAVEIRLHARSPGLPNIELDYEPSSYLIDKEELKGQLPIPVVTLVEQESLKKWVQASLIAGNTWAPGYMLNVLAQQHDSEANVIQQQKVTVPTTAELRLKRFRATASPMARALAGLLAAVDPISFPVVRLIQHTMLPNSDLGHVAEVFLGGLLEQLPTNGNAINPDAIQYDFVEGVRELLLDSMPLSESIKVLKAVSAFVESRADQSLGIDALLADPRSTTGLTIGKTSRPFATVTTKVLRRFGGDYAALASDIEEMLSETQAEPSNKTEQDANTIDEASNISYGMKEREDAIKTTQERLKEAHSITDEQARTQALIAQIPRGSMIPTRIKIPPPLWTTQSQQIHTSHLIVVSNDGPFEYYLTPNETLKYRRSTGAMAMVLVDVWKQTDMTWVAMARTEGDRMASRTAQQQNGGLLESPLRGQKMQLRYVAIPKTAYHKHDEGISNQVLWFLQHYLYNPPEDSRSIQDAWTNGYCIANRAIADAVIAEIERKDSSAVVMLHDYHLYLAPAMIRRHHPSVLMQQFIHIPWPDVRSWHFLPSNITHAIYSGLVGNDIIGFQTERGGRTLLEGAVVDFEEGAIWWQGHRTQARAYPISISVVGERRVVKSAVGKRAAEKIRPLLGEKTIMRVDRIEPTKNILRGFQAYAQMLDEHPELLGKVTFLAFLVPSHQALSAYQRYNADVLKIIDEINQKYGSDEWTPIHAFRDNDRTRALAAMQFYDVLLVNPIIDGMNLVAKEGPVVNQCNGVLVLSRTAGAFQQLGKSSIPISPMDVTETSQALYQALTLSYEERAVKAKLAQQVVEHYNLNTWLTRQIRDINALLDRPAPS
;
A
#
# COMPACT_ATOMS: atom_id res chain seq x y z
N MET A 1 -42.37 22.44 -35.05
CA MET A 1 -42.39 21.52 -33.89
C MET A 1 -40.99 21.37 -33.27
N ILE A 2 -40.07 20.58 -33.85
CA ILE A 2 -38.75 20.29 -33.21
C ILE A 2 -37.93 21.57 -32.88
N PRO A 3 -37.81 22.58 -33.77
CA PRO A 3 -37.07 23.81 -33.44
C PRO A 3 -37.70 24.63 -32.30
N GLU A 4 -39.01 24.56 -32.13
CA GLU A 4 -39.75 25.23 -31.05
C GLU A 4 -39.59 24.47 -29.73
N PHE A 5 -39.52 23.13 -29.78
CA PHE A 5 -39.21 22.30 -28.62
C PHE A 5 -37.79 22.55 -28.10
N ILE A 6 -36.79 22.59 -28.98
CA ILE A 6 -35.41 22.98 -28.62
C ILE A 6 -35.36 24.41 -28.05
N LYS A 7 -36.13 25.34 -28.62
CA LYS A 7 -36.25 26.71 -28.11
C LYS A 7 -36.85 26.76 -26.69
N ALA A 8 -37.87 25.93 -26.41
CA ALA A 8 -38.46 25.81 -25.08
C ALA A 8 -37.50 25.19 -24.05
N LEU A 9 -36.74 24.15 -24.42
CA LEU A 9 -35.72 23.57 -23.55
C LEU A 9 -34.60 24.57 -23.22
N ARG A 10 -34.13 25.34 -24.22
CA ARG A 10 -33.14 26.42 -23.99
C ARG A 10 -33.68 27.56 -23.12
N GLN A 11 -34.98 27.85 -23.17
CA GLN A 11 -35.63 28.78 -22.23
C GLN A 11 -35.69 28.26 -20.79
N LEU A 12 -35.49 26.96 -20.57
CA LEU A 12 -35.34 26.32 -19.25
C LEU A 12 -33.86 26.09 -18.87
N ASN A 13 -32.92 26.75 -19.56
CA ASN A 13 -31.47 26.57 -19.40
C ASN A 13 -30.95 25.14 -19.66
N ILE A 14 -31.69 24.34 -20.43
CA ILE A 14 -31.27 23.02 -20.90
C ILE A 14 -30.80 23.15 -22.34
N GLU A 15 -29.52 22.85 -22.60
CA GLU A 15 -28.98 22.67 -23.95
C GLU A 15 -28.92 21.16 -24.27
N PRO A 16 -29.95 20.58 -24.91
CA PRO A 16 -29.92 19.18 -25.32
C PRO A 16 -28.97 18.98 -26.50
N THR A 17 -28.30 17.84 -26.55
CA THR A 17 -27.61 17.38 -27.76
C THR A 17 -28.60 16.86 -28.80
N ASP A 18 -28.14 16.67 -30.03
CA ASP A 18 -28.98 16.08 -31.10
C ASP A 18 -29.46 14.66 -30.74
N GLU A 19 -28.69 13.92 -29.94
CA GLU A 19 -29.03 12.59 -29.43
C GLU A 19 -30.11 12.67 -28.32
N ASP A 20 -30.02 13.64 -27.39
CA ASP A 20 -31.07 13.88 -26.39
C ASP A 20 -32.42 14.26 -27.04
N VAL A 21 -32.39 15.09 -28.11
CA VAL A 21 -33.60 15.46 -28.86
C VAL A 21 -34.22 14.23 -29.53
N ALA A 22 -33.41 13.34 -30.09
CA ALA A 22 -33.89 12.09 -30.68
C ALA A 22 -34.51 11.15 -29.64
N ASP A 23 -33.85 10.94 -28.49
CA ASP A 23 -34.31 10.07 -27.41
C ASP A 23 -35.64 10.58 -26.80
N ILE A 24 -35.80 11.90 -26.60
CA ILE A 24 -37.04 12.47 -26.07
C ILE A 24 -38.20 12.35 -27.07
N LEU A 25 -37.95 12.60 -28.36
CA LEU A 25 -38.98 12.42 -29.40
C LEU A 25 -39.38 10.94 -29.51
N TRP A 26 -38.42 10.01 -29.48
CA TRP A 26 -38.69 8.57 -29.46
C TRP A 26 -39.51 8.15 -28.22
N LEU A 27 -39.13 8.62 -27.02
CA LEU A 27 -39.88 8.38 -25.78
C LEU A 27 -41.32 8.90 -25.85
N SER A 28 -41.54 10.09 -26.41
CA SER A 28 -42.89 10.64 -26.57
C SER A 28 -43.80 9.76 -27.44
N LEU A 29 -43.24 9.15 -28.49
CA LEU A 29 -43.95 8.22 -29.36
C LEU A 29 -44.26 6.89 -28.64
N GLN A 30 -43.34 6.39 -27.81
CA GLN A 30 -43.61 5.20 -26.98
C GLN A 30 -44.69 5.49 -25.92
N MET A 31 -44.65 6.65 -25.26
CA MET A 31 -45.65 7.05 -24.26
C MET A 31 -47.04 7.25 -24.87
N ALA A 32 -47.14 7.75 -26.10
CA ALA A 32 -48.39 7.85 -26.84
C ALA A 32 -49.01 6.48 -27.17
N SER A 33 -48.23 5.39 -27.22
CA SER A 33 -48.79 4.03 -27.33
C SER A 33 -49.39 3.55 -26.01
N LEU A 34 -48.75 3.87 -24.87
CA LEU A 34 -49.13 3.38 -23.54
C LEU A 34 -50.44 4.01 -23.02
N SER A 35 -50.75 5.24 -23.42
CA SER A 35 -52.02 5.91 -23.08
C SER A 35 -53.24 5.32 -23.82
N SER A 36 -53.06 4.40 -24.77
CA SER A 36 -54.16 3.75 -25.50
C SER A 36 -54.74 2.50 -24.83
N GLN A 37 -54.12 1.98 -23.76
CA GLN A 37 -54.45 0.66 -23.18
C GLN A 37 -54.91 0.67 -21.71
N SER A 38 -55.03 1.83 -21.06
CA SER A 38 -55.28 1.93 -19.60
C SER A 38 -56.59 2.67 -19.25
N GLY A 39 -57.69 2.20 -19.84
CA GLY A 39 -59.04 2.75 -19.66
C GLY A 39 -59.90 2.06 -18.60
N GLU A 40 -59.43 1.88 -17.36
CA GLU A 40 -60.28 1.42 -16.26
C GLU A 40 -59.86 1.98 -14.90
N THR A 41 -60.83 2.34 -14.04
CA THR A 41 -60.60 3.12 -12.81
C THR A 41 -61.12 2.40 -11.56
N LEU A 42 -60.23 1.98 -10.66
CA LEU A 42 -60.60 1.30 -9.42
C LEU A 42 -59.95 1.90 -8.17
N ARG A 43 -60.62 1.74 -7.02
CA ARG A 43 -60.37 2.45 -5.76
C ARG A 43 -59.66 1.58 -4.72
N LEU A 44 -59.05 2.24 -3.74
CA LEU A 44 -58.49 1.63 -2.52
C LEU A 44 -59.62 1.21 -1.54
N PRO A 45 -59.47 0.08 -0.84
CA PRO A 45 -60.16 -0.24 0.41
C PRO A 45 -59.22 -0.17 1.65
N GLU A 46 -59.81 -0.16 2.85
CA GLU A 46 -59.13 0.11 4.14
C GLU A 46 -58.85 -1.16 4.98
N GLU A 47 -58.30 -1.00 6.19
CA GLU A 47 -57.86 -2.05 7.12
C GLU A 47 -59.02 -2.74 7.90
N ASP A 48 -58.79 -3.96 8.41
CA ASP A 48 -59.39 -4.42 9.69
C ASP A 48 -58.51 -5.53 10.36
N ILE A 49 -58.77 -5.82 11.64
CA ILE A 49 -57.82 -6.41 12.61
C ILE A 49 -58.35 -7.71 13.25
N LYS A 50 -57.49 -8.75 13.43
CA LYS A 50 -57.51 -9.67 14.61
C LYS A 50 -56.28 -10.59 14.78
N LYS A 51 -56.12 -11.11 16.01
CA LYS A 51 -55.07 -12.00 16.58
C LYS A 51 -55.74 -13.35 17.05
N PRO A 52 -55.08 -14.27 17.81
CA PRO A 52 -53.86 -15.08 17.55
C PRO A 52 -54.04 -16.59 17.94
N ARG A 53 -52.94 -17.40 17.87
CA ARG A 53 -52.61 -18.63 18.67
C ARG A 53 -51.12 -18.98 18.38
N GLN A 54 -50.21 -19.30 19.30
CA GLN A 54 -50.10 -20.38 20.33
C GLN A 54 -50.01 -21.80 19.72
N SER A 55 -49.10 -22.70 20.14
CA SER A 55 -47.98 -22.62 21.13
C SER A 55 -46.99 -23.81 20.98
N ASP A 56 -46.02 -23.95 21.92
CA ASP A 56 -45.31 -25.19 22.33
C ASP A 56 -44.12 -25.65 21.42
N GLU A 57 -42.85 -25.80 21.87
CA GLU A 57 -42.19 -26.61 22.93
C GLU A 57 -41.64 -27.97 22.42
N SER A 58 -40.52 -28.57 22.90
CA SER A 58 -39.40 -28.14 23.78
C SER A 58 -38.22 -29.18 23.74
N ILE A 59 -37.19 -29.02 24.63
CA ILE A 59 -36.18 -30.03 25.11
C ILE A 59 -34.75 -30.03 24.49
N SER A 60 -33.76 -30.44 25.32
CA SER A 60 -32.28 -30.52 25.16
C SER A 60 -31.73 -31.49 26.25
N PRO A 61 -30.44 -31.49 26.72
CA PRO A 61 -29.10 -31.34 26.11
C PRO A 61 -28.32 -32.71 26.14
N PRO A 62 -27.37 -33.12 27.04
CA PRO A 62 -26.15 -32.50 27.62
C PRO A 62 -24.74 -33.05 27.17
N PRO A 63 -23.92 -33.90 27.89
CA PRO A 63 -22.52 -33.48 28.16
C PRO A 63 -21.36 -34.51 28.10
N ALA A 64 -20.15 -34.02 28.47
CA ALA A 64 -18.95 -34.69 29.05
C ALA A 64 -17.89 -35.33 28.11
N SER A 65 -16.57 -35.29 28.37
CA SER A 65 -15.73 -34.52 29.35
C SER A 65 -14.20 -34.72 29.13
N ALA A 66 -13.34 -33.76 29.56
CA ALA A 66 -11.88 -33.91 29.84
C ALA A 66 -10.95 -34.14 28.60
N THR A 67 -9.59 -34.06 28.57
CA THR A 67 -8.42 -33.53 29.37
C THR A 67 -7.14 -33.71 28.50
N GLU A 68 -6.01 -32.97 28.55
CA GLU A 68 -5.59 -31.74 29.25
C GLU A 68 -4.36 -31.01 28.57
N TYR A 69 -3.31 -30.58 29.31
CA TYR A 69 -2.18 -29.69 28.90
C TYR A 69 -0.78 -30.39 28.79
N PRO A 70 0.39 -29.70 28.58
CA PRO A 70 0.74 -28.45 27.83
C PRO A 70 1.99 -28.59 26.88
N LYS A 71 2.32 -27.56 26.05
CA LYS A 71 3.66 -26.88 26.00
C LYS A 71 3.93 -25.87 24.84
N SER A 72 4.60 -24.77 25.22
CA SER A 72 5.56 -23.93 24.45
C SER A 72 5.09 -23.07 23.26
N ILE A 73 5.89 -22.04 22.92
CA ILE A 73 5.54 -20.88 22.06
C ILE A 73 6.66 -20.61 21.03
N ALA A 74 6.28 -20.19 19.82
CA ALA A 74 7.20 -19.79 18.73
C ALA A 74 6.81 -18.43 18.10
N PRO A 75 7.77 -17.63 17.57
CA PRO A 75 7.57 -16.23 17.15
C PRO A 75 6.62 -16.03 15.95
N SER A 76 6.35 -14.77 15.60
CA SER A 76 5.28 -14.34 14.70
C SER A 76 5.71 -14.03 13.26
N LYS A 77 4.85 -14.43 12.31
CA LYS A 77 4.84 -13.93 10.92
C LYS A 77 4.30 -12.48 10.88
N PRO A 78 4.45 -11.72 9.77
CA PRO A 78 3.72 -10.46 9.59
C PRO A 78 2.21 -10.68 9.83
N VAL A 79 1.59 -9.73 10.53
CA VAL A 79 0.20 -9.82 10.96
C VAL A 79 -0.71 -9.71 9.74
N ARG A 80 -1.22 -10.86 9.28
CA ARG A 80 -2.45 -10.96 8.47
C ARG A 80 -3.57 -10.18 9.20
N ALA A 81 -4.66 -9.88 8.49
CA ALA A 81 -5.90 -9.52 9.17
C ALA A 81 -6.41 -10.74 9.97
N GLU A 82 -5.88 -10.93 11.18
CA GLU A 82 -6.54 -11.68 12.25
C GLU A 82 -7.82 -10.92 12.56
N LEU A 83 -8.90 -11.24 11.83
CA LEU A 83 -10.20 -10.72 12.20
C LEU A 83 -10.53 -11.26 13.58
N PHE A 84 -10.60 -10.34 14.54
CA PHE A 84 -11.28 -10.53 15.79
C PHE A 84 -12.79 -10.61 15.51
N ILE A 85 -13.24 -11.69 14.85
CA ILE A 85 -14.65 -12.06 14.76
C ILE A 85 -15.05 -12.47 16.19
N PRO A 86 -15.90 -11.71 16.90
CA PRO A 86 -16.10 -11.92 18.34
C PRO A 86 -16.59 -13.34 18.63
N SER A 87 -15.90 -14.04 19.51
CA SER A 87 -16.21 -15.41 19.89
C SER A 87 -17.56 -15.48 20.61
N GLN A 88 -18.37 -16.50 20.32
CA GLN A 88 -19.61 -16.72 21.07
C GLN A 88 -19.27 -17.34 22.42
N GLN A 89 -19.15 -16.53 23.47
CA GLN A 89 -19.38 -17.02 24.82
C GLN A 89 -20.89 -17.12 25.06
N ARG A 90 -21.36 -18.32 25.42
CA ARG A 90 -22.74 -18.59 25.84
C ARG A 90 -22.91 -18.24 27.32
N ALA A 91 -23.41 -17.06 27.62
CA ALA A 91 -24.10 -16.78 28.88
C ALA A 91 -25.58 -17.22 28.79
N LYS A 92 -26.24 -17.41 29.93
CA LYS A 92 -27.69 -17.65 30.02
C LYS A 92 -28.46 -16.33 30.12
N HIS A 93 -29.79 -16.41 30.03
CA HIS A 93 -30.76 -15.33 30.35
C HIS A 93 -30.44 -14.66 31.71
N GLU A 94 -30.84 -13.41 32.00
CA GLU A 94 -32.13 -12.75 31.69
C GLU A 94 -32.00 -11.27 31.27
N GLY A 95 -33.13 -10.63 30.89
CA GLY A 95 -33.22 -9.17 30.67
C GLY A 95 -33.83 -8.74 29.32
N SER A 96 -34.80 -7.82 29.35
CA SER A 96 -35.56 -7.36 28.17
C SER A 96 -35.21 -5.94 27.71
N GLY A 97 -35.15 -5.72 26.39
CA GLY A 97 -34.99 -4.39 25.80
C GLY A 97 -34.64 -4.39 24.31
N GLU A 98 -35.65 -4.38 23.43
CA GLU A 98 -35.47 -4.01 22.02
C GLU A 98 -35.71 -2.49 21.84
N LEU A 99 -34.88 -1.83 21.02
CA LEU A 99 -35.04 -0.41 20.66
C LEU A 99 -35.69 -0.29 19.25
N PRO A 100 -36.91 0.24 19.12
CA PRO A 100 -37.69 0.13 17.89
C PRO A 100 -37.46 1.31 16.91
N PHE A 101 -36.28 1.37 16.27
CA PHE A 101 -35.96 2.46 15.33
C PHE A 101 -35.64 1.98 13.90
N ARG A 102 -36.14 2.74 12.91
CA ARG A 102 -35.70 2.72 11.51
C ARG A 102 -35.10 4.09 11.18
N SER A 103 -33.98 4.12 10.46
CA SER A 103 -33.36 5.37 10.02
C SER A 103 -33.85 5.78 8.63
N PRO A 104 -33.92 7.09 8.29
CA PRO A 104 -34.12 7.55 6.92
C PRO A 104 -33.09 6.96 5.96
N ALA A 105 -33.54 6.53 4.79
CA ALA A 105 -32.70 5.83 3.83
C ALA A 105 -31.86 6.79 2.98
N THR A 106 -30.68 7.16 3.48
CA THR A 106 -29.58 7.58 2.60
C THR A 106 -29.23 6.38 1.70
N THR A 107 -29.26 6.55 0.38
CA THR A 107 -28.96 5.48 -0.59
C THR A 107 -27.54 4.95 -0.41
N ALA A 108 -27.40 3.66 -0.13
CA ALA A 108 -26.10 3.01 0.09
C ALA A 108 -25.41 2.50 -1.19
N LEU A 109 -26.09 2.57 -2.34
CA LEU A 109 -25.53 2.30 -3.66
C LEU A 109 -25.29 3.62 -4.43
N PRO A 110 -24.08 4.19 -4.39
CA PRO A 110 -23.78 5.42 -5.14
C PRO A 110 -23.88 5.18 -6.66
N LYS A 111 -24.28 6.23 -7.40
CA LYS A 111 -24.33 6.25 -8.88
C LYS A 111 -25.07 5.06 -9.52
N SER A 112 -26.23 4.69 -8.96
CA SER A 112 -27.10 3.62 -9.49
C SER A 112 -27.39 3.72 -10.99
N LEU A 113 -27.61 4.93 -11.53
CA LEU A 113 -27.81 5.16 -12.97
C LEU A 113 -26.61 4.70 -13.83
N ASP A 114 -25.39 4.90 -13.33
CA ASP A 114 -24.15 4.60 -14.04
C ASP A 114 -23.81 3.10 -14.01
N ILE A 115 -24.16 2.42 -12.91
CA ILE A 115 -24.15 0.96 -12.80
C ILE A 115 -25.16 0.35 -13.81
N ALA A 116 -26.38 0.88 -13.89
CA ALA A 116 -27.38 0.45 -14.87
C ALA A 116 -26.93 0.68 -16.32
N ARG A 117 -26.28 1.81 -16.62
CA ARG A 117 -25.65 2.11 -17.92
C ARG A 117 -24.56 1.09 -18.29
N ALA A 118 -23.69 0.72 -17.34
CA ALA A 118 -22.62 -0.25 -17.56
C ALA A 118 -23.14 -1.68 -17.82
N LEU A 119 -24.30 -2.03 -17.24
CA LEU A 119 -24.94 -3.34 -17.38
C LEU A 119 -25.94 -3.43 -18.55
N ARG A 120 -26.38 -2.30 -19.13
CA ARG A 120 -27.30 -2.22 -20.30
C ARG A 120 -26.94 -3.20 -21.44
N PRO A 121 -25.66 -3.44 -21.81
CA PRO A 121 -25.32 -4.38 -22.90
C PRO A 121 -25.67 -5.85 -22.65
N LEU A 122 -26.05 -6.22 -21.42
CA LEU A 122 -26.52 -7.58 -21.09
C LEU A 122 -27.96 -7.86 -21.54
N MET A 123 -28.74 -6.82 -21.89
CA MET A 123 -30.17 -6.91 -22.27
C MET A 123 -30.45 -7.64 -23.60
N GLN A 124 -29.48 -8.37 -24.15
CA GLN A 124 -29.57 -9.08 -25.42
C GLN A 124 -30.65 -10.18 -25.37
N ARG A 125 -31.43 -10.26 -26.46
CA ARG A 125 -32.43 -11.31 -26.67
C ARG A 125 -31.93 -12.32 -27.69
N VAL A 126 -32.13 -13.60 -27.39
CA VAL A 126 -31.81 -14.74 -28.26
C VAL A 126 -33.06 -15.60 -28.43
N PRO A 127 -33.15 -16.37 -29.53
CA PRO A 127 -34.15 -17.42 -29.68
C PRO A 127 -34.24 -18.31 -28.43
N SER A 128 -35.46 -18.47 -27.90
CA SER A 128 -35.73 -19.43 -26.84
C SER A 128 -35.56 -20.86 -27.36
N ARG A 129 -35.13 -21.77 -26.48
CA ARG A 129 -35.03 -23.22 -26.77
C ARG A 129 -36.28 -23.99 -26.32
N THR A 130 -37.18 -23.35 -25.58
CA THR A 130 -38.30 -24.01 -24.86
C THR A 130 -39.64 -23.27 -25.00
N GLN A 131 -39.65 -22.08 -25.61
CA GLN A 131 -40.85 -21.30 -25.89
C GLN A 131 -40.88 -20.97 -27.37
N PHE A 132 -41.93 -21.44 -28.03
CA PHE A 132 -42.18 -21.20 -29.44
C PHE A 132 -43.59 -20.63 -29.58
N VAL A 133 -43.80 -19.79 -30.59
CA VAL A 133 -45.10 -19.26 -30.98
C VAL A 133 -45.45 -19.83 -32.35
N LEU A 134 -46.74 -20.00 -32.61
CA LEU A 134 -47.25 -20.42 -33.91
C LEU A 134 -46.99 -19.30 -34.93
N ASP A 135 -46.29 -19.65 -36.00
CA ASP A 135 -46.21 -18.83 -37.21
C ASP A 135 -47.45 -19.16 -38.04
N GLU A 136 -48.55 -18.44 -37.77
CA GLU A 136 -49.88 -18.74 -38.33
C GLU A 136 -49.88 -18.65 -39.87
N GLU A 137 -49.26 -17.62 -40.43
CA GLU A 137 -49.16 -17.38 -41.87
C GLU A 137 -48.35 -18.47 -42.56
N LYS A 138 -47.18 -18.84 -42.01
CA LYS A 138 -46.35 -19.92 -42.56
C LYS A 138 -46.97 -21.31 -42.37
N THR A 139 -47.72 -21.52 -41.28
CA THR A 139 -48.50 -22.74 -41.07
C THR A 139 -49.57 -22.87 -42.15
N ALA A 140 -50.34 -21.80 -42.38
CA ALA A 140 -51.36 -21.77 -43.41
C ALA A 140 -50.76 -21.97 -44.82
N GLN A 141 -49.61 -21.35 -45.12
CA GLN A 141 -48.90 -21.55 -46.38
C GLN A 141 -48.46 -23.00 -46.58
N LEU A 142 -47.78 -23.62 -45.61
CA LEU A 142 -47.31 -25.01 -45.72
C LEU A 142 -48.48 -25.99 -45.87
N VAL A 143 -49.58 -25.79 -45.14
CA VAL A 143 -50.80 -26.60 -45.29
C VAL A 143 -51.41 -26.42 -46.68
N ALA A 144 -51.50 -25.20 -47.21
CA ALA A 144 -52.06 -24.93 -48.53
C ALA A 144 -51.20 -25.50 -49.66
N GLU A 145 -49.88 -25.30 -49.61
CA GLU A 145 -48.92 -25.83 -50.60
C GLU A 145 -48.97 -27.37 -50.65
N GLN A 146 -49.01 -28.03 -49.49
CA GLN A 146 -48.97 -29.49 -49.41
C GLN A 146 -50.31 -30.15 -49.78
N LEU A 147 -51.45 -29.55 -49.41
CA LEU A 147 -52.77 -29.99 -49.89
C LEU A 147 -52.88 -29.93 -51.43
N VAL A 148 -52.35 -28.86 -52.05
CA VAL A 148 -52.32 -28.71 -53.52
C VAL A 148 -51.37 -29.72 -54.16
N ALA A 149 -50.20 -29.97 -53.57
CA ALA A 149 -49.21 -30.90 -54.10
C ALA A 149 -49.66 -32.38 -54.03
N GLU A 150 -50.35 -32.78 -52.95
CA GLU A 150 -50.76 -34.16 -52.71
C GLU A 150 -52.21 -34.47 -53.16
N GLN A 151 -52.95 -33.47 -53.66
CA GLN A 151 -54.38 -33.56 -54.05
C GLN A 151 -55.31 -34.06 -52.94
N LEU A 152 -54.95 -33.81 -51.68
CA LEU A 152 -55.70 -34.26 -50.51
C LEU A 152 -56.89 -33.33 -50.22
N LEU A 153 -57.96 -33.93 -49.69
CA LEU A 153 -59.01 -33.16 -49.02
C LEU A 153 -58.49 -32.64 -47.67
N ALA A 154 -58.88 -31.43 -47.27
CA ALA A 154 -58.40 -30.80 -46.04
C ALA A 154 -58.67 -31.61 -44.75
N GLU A 155 -59.68 -32.49 -44.78
CA GLU A 155 -60.05 -33.43 -43.72
C GLU A 155 -59.06 -34.61 -43.56
N GLN A 156 -58.19 -34.85 -44.54
CA GLN A 156 -57.28 -36.00 -44.60
C GLN A 156 -55.83 -35.65 -44.24
N TYR A 157 -55.51 -34.37 -44.10
CA TYR A 157 -54.14 -33.89 -43.85
C TYR A 157 -53.91 -33.54 -42.38
N THR A 158 -52.79 -33.99 -41.81
CA THR A 158 -52.40 -33.63 -40.43
C THR A 158 -51.70 -32.28 -40.43
N TRP A 159 -52.29 -31.28 -39.78
CA TRP A 159 -51.73 -29.92 -39.76
C TRP A 159 -50.47 -29.87 -38.89
N ILE A 160 -49.31 -29.68 -39.53
CA ILE A 160 -48.03 -29.51 -38.83
C ILE A 160 -47.80 -28.01 -38.59
N PRO A 161 -47.79 -27.53 -37.33
CA PRO A 161 -47.60 -26.11 -37.04
C PRO A 161 -46.15 -25.66 -37.34
N ALA A 162 -46.01 -24.57 -38.08
CA ALA A 162 -44.75 -23.86 -38.18
C ALA A 162 -44.52 -23.11 -36.86
N LEU A 163 -43.41 -23.40 -36.18
CA LEU A 163 -43.11 -22.86 -34.85
C LEU A 163 -41.86 -21.96 -34.89
N ILE A 164 -42.01 -20.71 -34.50
CA ILE A 164 -40.90 -19.75 -34.38
C ILE A 164 -40.49 -19.56 -32.90
N PRO A 165 -39.18 -19.59 -32.58
CA PRO A 165 -38.71 -19.47 -31.20
C PRO A 165 -38.88 -18.04 -30.67
N LEU A 166 -39.57 -17.90 -29.52
CA LEU A 166 -39.84 -16.60 -28.92
C LEU A 166 -38.53 -15.91 -28.48
N PRO A 167 -38.33 -14.60 -28.77
CA PRO A 167 -37.17 -13.87 -28.27
C PRO A 167 -37.13 -13.82 -26.74
N SER A 168 -36.04 -14.31 -26.15
CA SER A 168 -35.87 -14.47 -24.70
C SER A 168 -34.52 -13.93 -24.24
N HIS A 169 -34.44 -13.43 -23.01
CA HIS A 169 -33.17 -12.96 -22.45
C HIS A 169 -32.16 -14.11 -22.36
N TRP A 170 -30.92 -13.85 -22.76
CA TRP A 170 -29.92 -14.90 -22.99
C TRP A 170 -29.34 -15.51 -21.71
N LEU A 171 -29.30 -14.74 -20.61
CA LEU A 171 -28.80 -15.17 -19.29
C LEU A 171 -29.91 -15.27 -18.22
N GLU A 172 -29.81 -16.28 -17.37
CA GLU A 172 -30.33 -16.31 -15.98
C GLU A 172 -29.24 -15.77 -15.04
N LEU A 173 -29.64 -15.08 -13.95
CA LEU A 173 -28.71 -14.62 -12.92
C LEU A 173 -28.89 -15.39 -11.61
N ALA A 174 -27.82 -16.00 -11.11
CA ALA A 174 -27.69 -16.40 -9.71
C ALA A 174 -26.94 -15.29 -8.95
N PHE A 175 -27.67 -14.54 -8.13
CA PHE A 175 -27.16 -13.46 -7.29
C PHE A 175 -26.84 -14.04 -5.90
N VAL A 176 -25.57 -14.38 -5.68
CA VAL A 176 -25.07 -15.10 -4.49
C VAL A 176 -24.45 -14.09 -3.53
N VAL A 177 -24.91 -14.05 -2.28
CA VAL A 177 -24.45 -13.08 -1.27
C VAL A 177 -23.79 -13.81 -0.11
N ASP A 178 -22.58 -13.39 0.23
CA ASP A 178 -21.88 -13.82 1.44
C ASP A 178 -22.61 -13.26 2.68
N GLU A 179 -23.18 -14.12 3.54
CA GLU A 179 -23.87 -13.72 4.78
C GLU A 179 -22.95 -13.80 6.03
N SER A 180 -21.63 -13.74 5.85
CA SER A 180 -20.68 -13.64 6.97
C SER A 180 -20.76 -12.31 7.72
N ARG A 181 -20.15 -12.26 8.93
CA ARG A 181 -20.37 -11.14 9.86
C ARG A 181 -19.86 -9.78 9.35
N SER A 182 -18.81 -9.73 8.54
CA SER A 182 -18.28 -8.48 7.97
C SER A 182 -19.21 -7.87 6.90
N MET A 183 -20.05 -8.70 6.26
CA MET A 183 -21.00 -8.27 5.23
C MET A 183 -22.21 -7.49 5.76
N HIS A 184 -22.42 -7.39 7.08
CA HIS A 184 -23.49 -6.56 7.66
C HIS A 184 -23.40 -5.08 7.25
N ILE A 185 -22.19 -4.53 7.10
CA ILE A 185 -21.93 -3.15 6.67
C ILE A 185 -22.55 -2.90 5.28
N TRP A 186 -22.48 -3.92 4.41
CA TRP A 186 -22.80 -3.83 2.99
C TRP A 186 -24.23 -4.25 2.65
N ARG A 187 -24.99 -4.80 3.60
CA ARG A 187 -26.32 -5.41 3.36
C ARG A 187 -27.33 -4.46 2.70
N GLN A 188 -27.28 -3.16 2.97
CA GLN A 188 -28.13 -2.17 2.28
C GLN A 188 -27.70 -1.98 0.82
N THR A 189 -26.41 -1.85 0.54
CA THR A 189 -25.84 -1.78 -0.83
C THR A 189 -26.18 -3.04 -1.64
N VAL A 190 -26.17 -4.22 -1.01
CA VAL A 190 -26.60 -5.50 -1.63
C VAL A 190 -28.08 -5.47 -2.02
N VAL A 191 -28.97 -4.98 -1.14
CA VAL A 191 -30.41 -4.88 -1.42
C VAL A 191 -30.70 -3.86 -2.52
N GLU A 192 -30.05 -2.68 -2.50
CA GLU A 192 -30.18 -1.68 -3.55
C GLU A 192 -29.65 -2.18 -4.90
N LEU A 193 -28.54 -2.94 -4.91
CA LEU A 193 -28.01 -3.57 -6.12
C LEU A 193 -28.95 -4.66 -6.68
N LYS A 194 -29.54 -5.50 -5.82
CA LYS A 194 -30.55 -6.48 -6.23
C LYS A 194 -31.73 -5.79 -6.91
N LEU A 195 -32.27 -4.74 -6.28
CA LEU A 195 -33.40 -3.97 -6.82
C LEU A 195 -33.05 -3.26 -8.14
N LEU A 196 -31.81 -2.80 -8.31
CA LEU A 196 -31.31 -2.26 -9.58
C LEU A 196 -31.31 -3.32 -10.67
N LEU A 197 -30.78 -4.52 -10.39
CA LEU A 197 -30.69 -5.61 -11.36
C LEU A 197 -32.08 -6.13 -11.78
N GLU A 198 -33.02 -6.19 -10.83
CA GLU A 198 -34.43 -6.52 -11.10
C GLU A 198 -35.11 -5.46 -11.97
N ARG A 199 -34.87 -4.17 -11.72
CA ARG A 199 -35.40 -3.05 -12.53
C ARG A 199 -34.76 -2.93 -13.92
N LEU A 200 -33.52 -3.38 -14.08
CA LEU A 200 -32.80 -3.32 -15.36
C LEU A 200 -33.39 -4.28 -16.41
N GLY A 201 -34.02 -5.38 -15.99
CA GLY A 201 -34.65 -6.33 -16.91
C GLY A 201 -33.68 -7.03 -17.88
N ALA A 202 -32.38 -7.05 -17.58
CA ALA A 202 -31.37 -7.66 -18.48
C ALA A 202 -31.42 -9.20 -18.51
N PHE A 203 -31.87 -9.82 -17.41
CA PHE A 203 -31.86 -11.26 -17.21
C PHE A 203 -33.24 -11.87 -17.38
N ARG A 204 -33.30 -13.13 -17.84
CA ARG A 204 -34.52 -13.94 -17.97
C ARG A 204 -35.27 -14.07 -16.65
N ASN A 205 -34.51 -14.19 -15.58
CA ASN A 205 -34.94 -14.27 -14.19
C ASN A 205 -33.70 -14.09 -13.29
N ILE A 206 -33.93 -13.67 -12.05
CA ILE A 206 -32.90 -13.48 -11.03
C ILE A 206 -33.26 -14.36 -9.84
N ARG A 207 -32.33 -15.23 -9.42
CA ARG A 207 -32.46 -16.03 -8.19
C ARG A 207 -31.44 -15.53 -7.18
N THR A 208 -31.93 -15.11 -6.01
CA THR A 208 -31.06 -14.70 -4.91
C THR A 208 -30.76 -15.86 -3.98
N TRP A 209 -29.49 -15.99 -3.60
CA TRP A 209 -28.99 -17.04 -2.73
C TRP A 209 -28.10 -16.44 -1.63
N GLY A 210 -28.38 -16.75 -0.37
CA GLY A 210 -27.46 -16.48 0.73
C GLY A 210 -26.45 -17.63 0.85
N LEU A 211 -25.20 -17.27 1.11
CA LEU A 211 -24.07 -18.19 1.27
C LEU A 211 -23.62 -18.18 2.73
N VAL A 212 -23.62 -19.37 3.33
CA VAL A 212 -23.37 -19.60 4.76
C VAL A 212 -22.43 -20.78 4.96
N THR A 213 -21.84 -20.87 6.15
CA THR A 213 -21.08 -22.04 6.60
C THR A 213 -21.93 -22.98 7.44
N ASN A 214 -21.60 -24.28 7.41
CA ASN A 214 -22.04 -25.19 8.45
C ASN A 214 -21.46 -24.79 9.83
N ALA A 215 -22.05 -25.29 10.92
CA ALA A 215 -21.62 -24.95 12.29
C ALA A 215 -20.13 -25.20 12.57
N ASN A 216 -19.53 -26.19 11.90
CA ASN A 216 -18.11 -26.55 12.03
C ASN A 216 -17.18 -25.78 11.07
N ARG A 217 -17.70 -24.81 10.30
CA ARG A 217 -17.01 -24.03 9.25
C ARG A 217 -16.33 -24.81 8.12
N SER A 218 -16.48 -26.14 8.10
CA SER A 218 -15.81 -27.05 7.17
C SER A 218 -16.49 -27.22 5.80
N LYS A 219 -17.70 -26.68 5.59
CA LYS A 219 -18.38 -26.70 4.29
C LYS A 219 -19.20 -25.43 4.05
N VAL A 220 -19.09 -24.90 2.82
CA VAL A 220 -19.96 -23.85 2.27
C VAL A 220 -21.31 -24.45 1.87
N GLN A 221 -22.40 -23.78 2.24
CA GLN A 221 -23.77 -24.14 1.88
C GLN A 221 -24.51 -22.89 1.39
N ILE A 222 -25.58 -23.10 0.62
CA ILE A 222 -26.42 -22.00 0.11
C ILE A 222 -27.87 -22.17 0.55
N HIS A 223 -28.63 -21.08 0.56
CA HIS A 223 -30.08 -21.10 0.76
C HIS A 223 -30.74 -20.07 -0.18
N THR A 224 -32.02 -20.26 -0.48
CA THR A 224 -32.79 -19.30 -1.29
C THR A 224 -33.15 -18.05 -0.49
N GLY A 225 -33.10 -16.88 -1.12
CA GLY A 225 -33.40 -15.59 -0.48
C GLY A 225 -32.20 -14.99 0.26
N LEU A 226 -32.46 -14.00 1.13
CA LEU A 226 -31.49 -13.37 2.02
C LEU A 226 -32.01 -13.37 3.46
N GLY A 227 -31.17 -13.68 4.44
CA GLY A 227 -31.43 -13.37 5.85
C GLY A 227 -31.24 -14.53 6.84
N LEU A 228 -30.79 -14.13 8.03
CA LEU A 228 -30.29 -14.92 9.17
C LEU A 228 -31.30 -15.85 9.89
N ARG A 229 -32.36 -16.35 9.24
CA ARG A 229 -33.34 -17.28 9.85
C ARG A 229 -32.84 -18.73 9.90
N THR A 230 -31.74 -18.95 10.60
CA THR A 230 -31.09 -20.26 10.78
C THR A 230 -32.00 -21.35 11.38
N ASP A 231 -33.17 -20.98 11.91
CA ASP A 231 -34.24 -21.86 12.37
C ASP A 231 -35.07 -22.50 11.22
N ARG A 232 -35.08 -21.89 10.02
CA ARG A 232 -35.92 -22.33 8.87
C ARG A 232 -35.23 -22.31 7.50
N LEU A 233 -33.94 -21.97 7.41
CA LEU A 233 -33.21 -22.03 6.15
C LEU A 233 -33.01 -23.48 5.68
N GLN A 234 -33.66 -23.85 4.57
CA GLN A 234 -33.36 -25.10 3.86
C GLN A 234 -32.00 -24.97 3.17
N LEU A 235 -30.95 -25.42 3.88
CA LEU A 235 -29.58 -25.45 3.36
C LEU A 235 -29.47 -26.46 2.21
N ARG A 236 -28.83 -26.01 1.13
CA ARG A 236 -28.70 -26.66 -0.17
C ARG A 236 -27.24 -26.78 -0.57
N ASP A 237 -26.95 -27.68 -1.51
CA ASP A 237 -25.59 -27.86 -2.00
C ASP A 237 -25.21 -26.76 -3.00
N PRO A 238 -24.02 -26.14 -2.90
CA PRO A 238 -23.51 -25.18 -3.89
C PRO A 238 -23.58 -25.66 -5.36
N GLY A 239 -23.57 -26.98 -5.60
CA GLY A 239 -23.75 -27.57 -6.92
C GLY A 239 -25.09 -27.26 -7.61
N GLU A 240 -26.16 -26.92 -6.88
CA GLU A 240 -27.46 -26.54 -7.46
C GLU A 240 -27.39 -25.27 -8.35
N LEU A 241 -26.33 -24.47 -8.19
CA LEU A 241 -26.10 -23.29 -9.04
C LEU A 241 -25.54 -23.64 -10.43
N ILE A 242 -25.04 -24.86 -10.66
CA ILE A 242 -24.49 -25.25 -11.96
C ILE A 242 -25.64 -25.43 -12.98
N ASP A 243 -25.61 -24.64 -14.06
CA ASP A 243 -26.50 -24.80 -15.21
C ASP A 243 -25.81 -25.62 -16.32
N PRO A 244 -26.30 -26.83 -16.67
CA PRO A 244 -25.79 -27.59 -17.81
C PRO A 244 -25.99 -26.88 -19.17
N GLY A 245 -26.90 -25.90 -19.25
CA GLY A 245 -27.18 -25.13 -20.45
C GLY A 245 -26.17 -24.02 -20.77
N GLY A 246 -25.26 -23.70 -19.84
CA GLY A 246 -24.25 -22.64 -20.00
C GLY A 246 -24.80 -21.22 -20.08
N ARG A 247 -26.06 -20.99 -19.66
CA ARG A 247 -26.79 -19.71 -19.76
C ARG A 247 -27.05 -19.06 -18.40
N ARG A 248 -26.36 -19.49 -17.33
CA ARG A 248 -26.43 -18.87 -16.01
C ARG A 248 -25.15 -18.12 -15.69
N LEU A 249 -25.30 -16.83 -15.43
CA LEU A 249 -24.26 -16.00 -14.80
C LEU A 249 -24.34 -16.18 -13.28
N ILE A 250 -23.22 -16.48 -12.63
CA ILE A 250 -23.12 -16.51 -11.17
C ILE A 250 -22.36 -15.28 -10.71
N LEU A 251 -23.02 -14.44 -9.91
CA LEU A 251 -22.50 -13.18 -9.42
C LEU A 251 -22.40 -13.26 -7.90
N VAL A 252 -21.18 -13.26 -7.38
CA VAL A 252 -20.89 -13.42 -5.95
C VAL A 252 -20.61 -12.07 -5.34
N ILE A 253 -21.38 -11.65 -4.34
CA ILE A 253 -21.21 -10.37 -3.65
C ILE A 253 -20.63 -10.65 -2.26
N SER A 254 -19.38 -10.22 -2.04
CA SER A 254 -18.62 -10.48 -0.81
C SER A 254 -17.55 -9.40 -0.58
N ASP A 255 -17.09 -9.29 0.66
CA ASP A 255 -15.88 -8.54 1.02
C ASP A 255 -14.60 -9.39 0.87
N CYS A 256 -14.73 -10.70 0.63
CA CYS A 256 -13.68 -11.72 0.61
C CYS A 256 -12.84 -11.80 1.90
N VAL A 257 -13.37 -11.35 3.03
CA VAL A 257 -12.66 -11.25 4.32
C VAL A 257 -12.95 -12.46 5.24
N SER A 258 -14.09 -13.11 5.09
CA SER A 258 -14.50 -14.21 5.96
C SER A 258 -13.64 -15.47 5.78
N SER A 259 -13.60 -16.35 6.81
CA SER A 259 -12.58 -17.41 6.88
C SER A 259 -12.63 -18.38 5.69
N ILE A 260 -13.82 -18.66 5.13
CA ILE A 260 -14.01 -19.48 3.91
C ILE A 260 -13.21 -19.01 2.69
N TRP A 261 -12.82 -17.74 2.61
CA TRP A 261 -11.98 -17.20 1.54
C TRP A 261 -10.50 -17.47 1.80
N HIS A 262 -10.01 -17.20 3.02
CA HIS A 262 -8.62 -17.48 3.41
C HIS A 262 -8.34 -18.98 3.57
N GLU A 263 -9.33 -19.77 4.00
CA GLU A 263 -9.32 -21.24 4.14
C GLU A 263 -9.67 -21.95 2.81
N GLY A 264 -9.72 -21.22 1.69
CA GLY A 264 -9.84 -21.74 0.31
C GLY A 264 -11.13 -22.48 -0.04
N LEU A 265 -12.00 -22.77 0.92
CA LEU A 265 -13.30 -23.42 0.72
C LEU A 265 -14.14 -22.72 -0.36
N MET A 266 -14.12 -21.39 -0.38
CA MET A 266 -14.82 -20.63 -1.41
C MET A 266 -14.16 -20.76 -2.80
N ALA A 267 -12.83 -20.84 -2.87
CA ALA A 267 -12.12 -21.08 -4.14
C ALA A 267 -12.44 -22.48 -4.72
N GLN A 268 -12.70 -23.48 -3.87
CA GLN A 268 -13.15 -24.80 -4.30
C GLN A 268 -14.55 -24.75 -4.95
N GLU A 269 -15.52 -24.05 -4.35
CA GLU A 269 -16.86 -23.90 -4.94
C GLU A 269 -16.85 -23.04 -6.21
N LEU A 270 -16.13 -21.91 -6.20
CA LEU A 270 -15.88 -21.09 -7.39
C LEU A 270 -15.30 -21.92 -8.53
N THR A 271 -14.37 -22.84 -8.26
CA THR A 271 -13.78 -23.75 -9.27
C THR A 271 -14.82 -24.66 -9.91
N LYS A 272 -15.83 -25.14 -9.17
CA LYS A 272 -16.90 -26.00 -9.73
C LYS A 272 -17.80 -25.20 -10.68
N TRP A 273 -18.19 -24.00 -10.26
CA TRP A 273 -19.05 -23.09 -11.04
C TRP A 273 -18.35 -22.59 -12.31
N ALA A 274 -17.13 -22.09 -12.17
CA ALA A 274 -16.32 -21.48 -13.24
C ALA A 274 -15.84 -22.45 -14.33
N ARG A 275 -16.00 -23.76 -14.11
CA ARG A 275 -15.82 -24.82 -15.13
C ARG A 275 -17.06 -25.06 -15.99
N LYS A 276 -18.17 -24.37 -15.73
CA LYS A 276 -19.49 -24.62 -16.37
C LYS A 276 -20.23 -23.38 -16.86
N GLY A 277 -19.85 -22.19 -16.40
CA GLY A 277 -20.37 -20.92 -16.89
C GLY A 277 -19.58 -19.73 -16.34
N PRO A 278 -19.97 -18.50 -16.71
CA PRO A 278 -19.30 -17.30 -16.25
C PRO A 278 -19.61 -17.03 -14.77
N VAL A 279 -18.56 -16.76 -14.00
CA VAL A 279 -18.60 -16.41 -12.57
C VAL A 279 -17.84 -15.11 -12.34
N ALA A 280 -18.38 -14.17 -11.57
CA ALA A 280 -17.68 -12.95 -11.19
C ALA A 280 -17.91 -12.59 -9.72
N ILE A 281 -16.92 -11.94 -9.10
CA ILE A 281 -17.04 -11.41 -7.74
C ILE A 281 -17.26 -9.90 -7.81
N ILE A 282 -18.36 -9.44 -7.22
CA ILE A 282 -18.52 -8.04 -6.82
C ILE A 282 -17.89 -7.91 -5.43
N GLN A 283 -16.71 -7.31 -5.42
CA GLN A 283 -15.96 -7.03 -4.21
C GLN A 283 -16.43 -5.67 -3.65
N VAL A 284 -17.07 -5.69 -2.47
CA VAL A 284 -17.72 -4.52 -1.88
C VAL A 284 -16.79 -3.63 -1.05
N LEU A 285 -15.63 -4.13 -0.61
CA LEU A 285 -14.59 -3.27 -0.04
C LEU A 285 -14.04 -2.29 -1.09
N PRO A 286 -13.64 -1.07 -0.71
CA PRO A 286 -12.83 -0.22 -1.56
C PRO A 286 -11.46 -0.86 -1.87
N GLN A 287 -10.94 -0.65 -3.09
CA GLN A 287 -9.72 -1.32 -3.59
C GLN A 287 -8.50 -1.16 -2.66
N ARG A 288 -8.40 -0.01 -1.96
CA ARG A 288 -7.38 0.28 -0.94
C ARG A 288 -7.30 -0.74 0.21
N LEU A 289 -8.35 -1.57 0.41
CA LEU A 289 -8.45 -2.58 1.46
C LEU A 289 -8.37 -4.03 0.94
N TRP A 290 -8.32 -4.27 -0.38
CA TRP A 290 -8.35 -5.64 -0.94
C TRP A 290 -7.16 -6.48 -0.49
N SER A 291 -6.01 -5.84 -0.23
CA SER A 291 -4.81 -6.43 0.38
C SER A 291 -4.99 -6.94 1.82
N ARG A 292 -6.16 -6.71 2.44
CA ARG A 292 -6.57 -7.23 3.76
C ARG A 292 -7.65 -8.32 3.67
N SER A 293 -8.17 -8.57 2.47
CA SER A 293 -9.06 -9.69 2.16
C SER A 293 -8.23 -10.87 1.61
N ALA A 294 -8.85 -12.01 1.32
CA ALA A 294 -8.18 -13.13 0.65
C ALA A 294 -7.65 -12.78 -0.76
N LEU A 295 -8.15 -11.72 -1.40
CA LEU A 295 -7.58 -11.20 -2.66
C LEU A 295 -6.15 -10.67 -2.48
N GLY A 296 -5.73 -10.32 -1.26
CA GLY A 296 -4.36 -9.93 -0.93
C GLY A 296 -3.35 -11.08 -0.95
N ASP A 297 -3.82 -12.33 -0.82
CA ASP A 297 -3.02 -13.55 -1.00
C ASP A 297 -3.10 -14.07 -2.47
N ALA A 298 -3.84 -13.41 -3.35
CA ALA A 298 -4.07 -13.80 -4.75
C ALA A 298 -3.29 -12.93 -5.76
N VAL A 299 -3.09 -13.43 -6.98
CA VAL A 299 -2.37 -12.69 -8.04
C VAL A 299 -3.34 -11.89 -8.91
N GLU A 300 -3.08 -10.60 -9.10
CA GLU A 300 -3.85 -9.74 -10.00
C GLU A 300 -3.53 -10.04 -11.47
N ILE A 301 -4.58 -10.17 -12.29
CA ILE A 301 -4.54 -10.54 -13.70
C ILE A 301 -5.47 -9.66 -14.54
N ARG A 302 -5.22 -9.60 -15.85
CA ARG A 302 -6.17 -9.14 -16.86
C ARG A 302 -6.85 -10.35 -17.52
N LEU A 303 -8.12 -10.22 -17.87
CA LEU A 303 -8.98 -11.27 -18.43
C LEU A 303 -9.70 -10.83 -19.71
N HIS A 304 -9.85 -11.76 -20.65
CA HIS A 304 -10.55 -11.57 -21.93
C HIS A 304 -11.29 -12.86 -22.36
N ALA A 305 -12.47 -12.72 -22.96
CA ALA A 305 -13.27 -13.82 -23.52
C ALA A 305 -13.35 -13.75 -25.05
N ARG A 306 -12.90 -14.82 -25.72
CA ARG A 306 -13.00 -15.01 -27.17
C ARG A 306 -14.44 -15.13 -27.69
N SER A 307 -15.41 -15.44 -26.83
CA SER A 307 -16.85 -15.42 -27.15
C SER A 307 -17.70 -15.11 -25.90
N PRO A 308 -18.97 -14.69 -26.05
CA PRO A 308 -19.76 -14.19 -24.93
C PRO A 308 -20.14 -15.29 -23.94
N GLY A 309 -19.83 -15.12 -22.65
CA GLY A 309 -20.29 -16.04 -21.60
C GLY A 309 -19.53 -17.37 -21.51
N LEU A 310 -18.27 -17.42 -21.96
CA LEU A 310 -17.38 -18.57 -21.73
C LEU A 310 -17.26 -18.90 -20.22
N PRO A 311 -17.09 -20.19 -19.85
CA PRO A 311 -16.64 -20.57 -18.52
C PRO A 311 -15.30 -19.92 -18.20
N ASN A 312 -15.07 -19.46 -16.97
CA ASN A 312 -13.86 -18.67 -16.68
C ASN A 312 -12.55 -19.41 -16.99
N ILE A 313 -12.54 -20.74 -16.88
CA ILE A 313 -11.37 -21.58 -17.17
C ILE A 313 -10.96 -21.57 -18.66
N GLU A 314 -11.80 -21.04 -19.54
CA GLU A 314 -11.54 -20.86 -20.99
C GLU A 314 -11.19 -19.40 -21.37
N LEU A 315 -11.20 -18.48 -20.40
CA LEU A 315 -10.77 -17.09 -20.59
C LEU A 315 -9.27 -17.01 -20.83
N ASP A 316 -8.87 -16.12 -21.73
CA ASP A 316 -7.49 -15.73 -21.87
C ASP A 316 -7.11 -14.79 -20.72
N TYR A 317 -5.94 -15.02 -20.12
CA TYR A 317 -5.45 -14.26 -18.98
C TYR A 317 -4.00 -13.81 -19.14
N GLU A 318 -3.65 -12.67 -18.56
CA GLU A 318 -2.29 -12.16 -18.45
C GLU A 318 -2.01 -11.69 -17.02
N PRO A 319 -0.81 -11.93 -16.45
CA PRO A 319 -0.43 -11.31 -15.18
C PRO A 319 -0.41 -9.78 -15.30
N SER A 320 -1.03 -9.07 -14.35
CA SER A 320 -0.97 -7.58 -14.30
C SER A 320 0.41 -7.06 -13.88
N SER A 321 1.37 -7.95 -13.57
CA SER A 321 2.75 -7.61 -13.25
C SER A 321 3.74 -8.46 -14.04
N TYR A 322 4.67 -7.79 -14.71
CA TYR A 322 5.82 -8.40 -15.42
C TYR A 322 6.81 -9.13 -14.50
N LEU A 323 6.60 -9.12 -13.17
CA LEU A 323 7.39 -9.88 -12.20
C LEU A 323 6.88 -11.32 -12.01
N ILE A 324 5.72 -11.68 -12.58
CA ILE A 324 5.06 -12.97 -12.41
C ILE A 324 5.00 -13.68 -13.76
N ASP A 325 5.55 -14.90 -13.81
CA ASP A 325 5.51 -15.72 -15.03
C ASP A 325 4.10 -16.32 -15.21
N LYS A 326 3.56 -16.28 -16.44
CA LYS A 326 2.26 -16.87 -16.79
C LYS A 326 2.26 -18.40 -16.58
N GLU A 327 3.43 -19.04 -16.62
CA GLU A 327 3.60 -20.45 -16.25
C GLU A 327 3.33 -20.73 -14.76
N GLU A 328 3.70 -19.81 -13.86
CA GLU A 328 3.48 -19.96 -12.40
C GLU A 328 2.00 -19.83 -12.00
N LEU A 329 1.15 -19.36 -12.92
CA LEU A 329 -0.30 -19.26 -12.75
C LEU A 329 -1.09 -20.45 -13.33
N LYS A 330 -0.45 -21.41 -14.00
CA LYS A 330 -1.15 -22.57 -14.58
C LYS A 330 -1.80 -23.45 -13.50
N GLY A 331 -3.04 -23.87 -13.75
CA GLY A 331 -3.82 -24.72 -12.84
C GLY A 331 -4.50 -23.99 -11.67
N GLN A 332 -4.29 -22.67 -11.54
CA GLN A 332 -5.05 -21.81 -10.64
C GLN A 332 -6.35 -21.32 -11.31
N LEU A 333 -7.23 -20.62 -10.57
CA LEU A 333 -8.56 -20.22 -11.06
C LEU A 333 -8.64 -18.73 -11.41
N PRO A 334 -8.80 -18.36 -12.71
CA PRO A 334 -9.09 -16.97 -13.09
C PRO A 334 -10.53 -16.58 -12.72
N ILE A 335 -10.69 -15.50 -11.95
CA ILE A 335 -11.98 -14.90 -11.60
C ILE A 335 -11.97 -13.40 -11.91
N PRO A 336 -12.90 -12.87 -12.73
CA PRO A 336 -13.17 -11.43 -12.79
C PRO A 336 -13.64 -10.90 -11.43
N VAL A 337 -13.00 -9.82 -10.98
CA VAL A 337 -13.35 -9.13 -9.72
C VAL A 337 -13.61 -7.67 -10.05
N VAL A 338 -14.80 -7.20 -9.69
CA VAL A 338 -15.28 -5.85 -10.01
C VAL A 338 -15.69 -5.09 -8.75
N THR A 339 -15.57 -3.76 -8.80
CA THR A 339 -16.02 -2.84 -7.74
C THR A 339 -17.32 -2.14 -8.14
N LEU A 340 -18.15 -1.79 -7.15
CA LEU A 340 -19.32 -0.93 -7.34
C LEU A 340 -18.99 0.57 -7.37
N VAL A 341 -17.77 0.95 -6.96
CA VAL A 341 -17.34 2.36 -6.87
C VAL A 341 -16.91 2.92 -8.23
N GLU A 342 -16.35 2.08 -9.10
CA GLU A 342 -15.77 2.48 -10.38
C GLU A 342 -16.56 1.90 -11.55
N GLN A 343 -17.35 2.74 -12.21
CA GLN A 343 -18.18 2.36 -13.36
C GLN A 343 -17.37 1.65 -14.46
N GLU A 344 -16.12 2.07 -14.69
CA GLU A 344 -15.25 1.44 -15.68
C GLU A 344 -14.90 0.00 -15.36
N SER A 345 -14.75 -0.38 -14.09
CA SER A 345 -14.45 -1.77 -13.69
C SER A 345 -15.58 -2.70 -14.15
N LEU A 346 -16.83 -2.33 -13.83
CA LEU A 346 -18.02 -3.08 -14.21
C LEU A 346 -18.23 -3.08 -15.73
N LYS A 347 -18.05 -1.95 -16.40
CA LYS A 347 -18.18 -1.81 -17.86
C LYS A 347 -17.15 -2.66 -18.62
N LYS A 348 -15.87 -2.58 -18.23
CA LYS A 348 -14.77 -3.35 -18.83
C LYS A 348 -15.01 -4.85 -18.68
N TRP A 349 -15.44 -5.32 -17.51
CA TRP A 349 -15.82 -6.72 -17.30
C TRP A 349 -16.96 -7.19 -18.21
N VAL A 350 -18.08 -6.44 -18.28
CA VAL A 350 -19.19 -6.80 -19.18
C VAL A 350 -18.72 -6.89 -20.63
N GLN A 351 -17.93 -5.92 -21.10
CA GLN A 351 -17.37 -5.91 -22.45
C GLN A 351 -16.41 -7.10 -22.70
N ALA A 352 -15.45 -7.32 -21.82
CA ALA A 352 -14.40 -8.34 -21.94
C ALA A 352 -14.91 -9.78 -21.76
N SER A 353 -15.96 -10.01 -20.96
CA SER A 353 -16.43 -11.35 -20.60
C SER A 353 -17.80 -11.74 -21.18
N LEU A 354 -18.68 -10.78 -21.45
CA LEU A 354 -20.11 -11.05 -21.69
C LEU A 354 -20.68 -10.43 -22.98
N ILE A 355 -19.91 -9.63 -23.74
CA ILE A 355 -20.30 -9.16 -25.10
C ILE A 355 -19.45 -9.81 -26.20
N ALA A 356 -18.22 -10.20 -25.87
CA ALA A 356 -17.11 -10.41 -26.80
C ALA A 356 -16.69 -9.13 -27.55
N GLY A 357 -15.39 -8.85 -27.50
CA GLY A 357 -14.75 -7.65 -28.05
C GLY A 357 -13.32 -7.56 -27.53
N ASN A 358 -12.45 -6.81 -28.22
CA ASN A 358 -11.01 -6.79 -27.94
C ASN A 358 -10.63 -5.94 -26.70
N THR A 359 -11.39 -6.12 -25.61
CA THR A 359 -11.26 -5.43 -24.33
C THR A 359 -10.77 -6.44 -23.28
N TRP A 360 -9.89 -5.97 -22.40
CA TRP A 360 -9.42 -6.70 -21.22
C TRP A 360 -10.06 -6.09 -19.96
N ALA A 361 -10.32 -6.93 -18.96
CA ALA A 361 -10.87 -6.54 -17.66
C ALA A 361 -10.00 -7.02 -16.50
N PRO A 362 -10.01 -6.33 -15.34
CA PRO A 362 -9.29 -6.79 -14.16
C PRO A 362 -9.91 -8.06 -13.56
N GLY A 363 -9.08 -8.87 -12.92
CA GLY A 363 -9.46 -10.07 -12.19
C GLY A 363 -8.34 -10.57 -11.29
N TYR A 364 -8.58 -11.70 -10.62
CA TYR A 364 -7.61 -12.36 -9.76
C TYR A 364 -7.48 -13.83 -10.11
N MET A 365 -6.26 -14.33 -10.02
CA MET A 365 -5.92 -15.75 -10.08
C MET A 365 -5.98 -16.29 -8.64
N LEU A 366 -7.04 -17.04 -8.33
CA LEU A 366 -7.24 -17.65 -7.01
C LEU A 366 -6.51 -18.99 -6.94
N ASN A 367 -5.70 -19.17 -5.90
CA ASN A 367 -4.89 -20.37 -5.72
C ASN A 367 -5.72 -21.52 -5.12
N VAL A 368 -6.05 -22.51 -5.95
CA VAL A 368 -6.84 -23.69 -5.57
C VAL A 368 -5.97 -24.84 -5.00
N LEU A 369 -4.64 -24.76 -5.17
CA LEU A 369 -3.73 -25.90 -4.96
C LEU A 369 -2.91 -25.82 -3.66
N ALA A 370 -2.63 -24.62 -3.14
CA ALA A 370 -1.70 -24.42 -2.03
C ALA A 370 -2.11 -25.05 -0.67
N GLN A 371 -3.34 -25.55 -0.53
CA GLN A 371 -3.90 -25.95 0.76
C GLN A 371 -4.02 -27.46 1.01
N GLN A 372 -3.54 -28.31 0.09
CA GLN A 372 -3.37 -29.74 0.38
C GLN A 372 -2.02 -30.07 1.06
N HIS A 373 -1.01 -29.20 0.94
CA HIS A 373 0.31 -29.40 1.56
C HIS A 373 0.53 -28.65 2.88
N ASP A 374 -0.23 -27.58 3.15
CA ASP A 374 -0.15 -26.81 4.41
C ASP A 374 -1.10 -27.34 5.51
N SER A 375 -1.70 -28.53 5.34
CA SER A 375 -2.65 -29.11 6.31
C SER A 375 -2.04 -29.32 7.71
N GLU A 376 -0.79 -29.78 7.79
CA GLU A 376 -0.08 -29.92 9.08
C GLU A 376 0.36 -28.55 9.65
N ALA A 377 0.72 -27.59 8.78
CA ALA A 377 1.11 -26.25 9.18
C ALA A 377 -0.07 -25.41 9.72
N ASN A 378 -1.26 -25.56 9.12
CA ASN A 378 -2.46 -24.83 9.52
C ASN A 378 -3.06 -25.32 10.83
N VAL A 379 -2.93 -26.61 11.18
CA VAL A 379 -3.30 -27.12 12.52
C VAL A 379 -2.47 -26.42 13.61
N ILE A 380 -1.18 -26.19 13.36
CA ILE A 380 -0.28 -25.45 14.27
C ILE A 380 -0.63 -23.95 14.31
N GLN A 381 -1.23 -23.39 13.25
CA GLN A 381 -1.72 -21.99 13.27
C GLN A 381 -3.08 -21.84 13.98
N GLN A 382 -4.01 -22.79 13.82
CA GLN A 382 -5.33 -22.74 14.49
C GLN A 382 -5.27 -23.04 16.00
N GLN A 383 -4.18 -23.64 16.50
CA GLN A 383 -3.89 -23.76 17.95
C GLN A 383 -3.01 -22.64 18.52
N LYS A 384 -2.81 -21.51 17.81
CA LYS A 384 -2.07 -20.39 18.41
C LYS A 384 -2.91 -19.71 19.49
N VAL A 385 -2.47 -19.87 20.73
CA VAL A 385 -2.98 -19.25 21.96
C VAL A 385 -3.46 -17.83 21.70
N THR A 386 -4.74 -17.56 21.96
CA THR A 386 -5.28 -16.19 22.03
C THR A 386 -4.74 -15.50 23.27
N VAL A 387 -3.48 -15.05 23.21
CA VAL A 387 -2.93 -14.09 24.16
C VAL A 387 -3.85 -12.86 24.13
N PRO A 388 -4.45 -12.43 25.25
CA PRO A 388 -5.26 -11.24 25.28
C PRO A 388 -4.43 -10.02 24.83
N THR A 389 -4.68 -9.55 23.61
CA THR A 389 -4.03 -8.35 23.10
C THR A 389 -4.59 -7.15 23.84
N THR A 390 -3.75 -6.50 24.65
CA THR A 390 -4.14 -5.37 25.48
C THR A 390 -4.73 -4.22 24.66
N ALA A 391 -5.52 -3.37 25.32
CA ALA A 391 -6.21 -2.26 24.69
C ALA A 391 -5.25 -1.32 23.94
N GLU A 392 -4.07 -1.01 24.51
CA GLU A 392 -3.06 -0.19 23.86
C GLU A 392 -2.47 -0.88 22.64
N LEU A 393 -2.25 -2.20 22.69
CA LEU A 393 -1.69 -2.95 21.57
C LEU A 393 -2.68 -3.06 20.40
N ARG A 394 -3.98 -3.24 20.69
CA ARG A 394 -5.06 -3.16 19.69
C ARG A 394 -5.11 -1.77 19.06
N LEU A 395 -5.17 -0.73 19.89
CA LEU A 395 -5.22 0.65 19.43
C LEU A 395 -3.96 1.08 18.67
N LYS A 396 -2.77 0.58 19.04
CA LYS A 396 -1.50 0.80 18.33
C LYS A 396 -1.50 0.13 16.95
N ARG A 397 -1.96 -1.13 16.84
CA ARG A 397 -2.14 -1.83 15.56
C ARG A 397 -3.12 -1.10 14.63
N PHE A 398 -4.25 -0.66 15.17
CA PHE A 398 -5.23 0.13 14.42
C PHE A 398 -4.67 1.50 13.99
N ARG A 399 -4.07 2.27 14.91
CA ARG A 399 -3.50 3.60 14.60
C ARG A 399 -2.39 3.56 13.54
N ALA A 400 -1.69 2.43 13.41
CA ALA A 400 -0.66 2.19 12.40
C ALA A 400 -1.20 1.75 11.02
N THR A 401 -2.47 1.35 10.91
CA THR A 401 -3.04 0.76 9.69
C THR A 401 -4.32 1.44 9.18
N ALA A 402 -5.05 2.15 10.02
CA ALA A 402 -6.29 2.85 9.66
C ALA A 402 -6.03 4.28 9.13
N SER A 403 -6.85 4.71 8.18
CA SER A 403 -6.81 6.08 7.62
C SER A 403 -7.04 7.16 8.69
N PRO A 404 -6.66 8.43 8.43
CA PRO A 404 -7.00 9.54 9.32
C PRO A 404 -8.51 9.64 9.59
N MET A 405 -9.35 9.40 8.58
CA MET A 405 -10.81 9.47 8.70
C MET A 405 -11.37 8.31 9.54
N ALA A 406 -10.89 7.08 9.36
CA ALA A 406 -11.28 5.96 10.20
C ALA A 406 -10.82 6.13 11.67
N ARG A 407 -9.63 6.72 11.89
CA ARG A 407 -9.15 7.03 13.24
C ARG A 407 -9.96 8.15 13.92
N ALA A 408 -10.39 9.17 13.17
CA ALA A 408 -11.32 10.18 13.66
C ALA A 408 -12.70 9.57 13.99
N LEU A 409 -13.23 8.73 13.11
CA LEU A 409 -14.51 8.03 13.31
C LEU A 409 -14.46 7.14 14.56
N ALA A 410 -13.38 6.37 14.77
CA ALA A 410 -13.21 5.57 15.99
C ALA A 410 -13.17 6.45 17.26
N GLY A 411 -12.52 7.61 17.22
CA GLY A 411 -12.51 8.57 18.33
C GLY A 411 -13.92 9.09 18.67
N LEU A 412 -14.67 9.55 17.66
CA LEU A 412 -16.04 10.04 17.85
C LEU A 412 -16.98 8.93 18.36
N LEU A 413 -16.83 7.70 17.85
CA LEU A 413 -17.61 6.54 18.32
C LEU A 413 -17.31 6.15 19.77
N ALA A 414 -16.13 6.49 20.31
CA ALA A 414 -15.82 6.23 21.73
C ALA A 414 -16.69 7.06 22.69
N ALA A 415 -17.35 8.12 22.21
CA ALA A 415 -18.37 8.88 22.93
C ALA A 415 -19.82 8.38 22.71
N VAL A 416 -20.00 7.15 22.21
CA VAL A 416 -21.32 6.51 22.01
C VAL A 416 -21.33 5.08 22.56
N ASP A 417 -22.35 4.73 23.35
CA ASP A 417 -22.58 3.37 23.87
C ASP A 417 -24.10 3.09 23.93
N PRO A 418 -24.60 1.98 23.36
CA PRO A 418 -23.92 1.06 22.45
C PRO A 418 -23.79 1.66 21.05
N ILE A 419 -22.76 1.24 20.31
CA ILE A 419 -22.53 1.63 18.92
C ILE A 419 -23.49 0.86 18.02
N SER A 420 -24.22 1.58 17.16
CA SER A 420 -25.15 1.00 16.18
C SER A 420 -25.05 1.72 14.84
N PHE A 421 -25.37 1.04 13.73
CA PHE A 421 -25.24 1.60 12.38
C PHE A 421 -26.02 2.92 12.16
N PRO A 422 -27.23 3.15 12.74
CA PRO A 422 -27.87 4.47 12.69
C PRO A 422 -27.02 5.59 13.28
N VAL A 423 -26.33 5.35 14.41
CA VAL A 423 -25.49 6.36 15.06
C VAL A 423 -24.15 6.54 14.34
N VAL A 424 -23.59 5.47 13.77
CA VAL A 424 -22.44 5.59 12.84
C VAL A 424 -22.79 6.50 11.67
N ARG A 425 -23.93 6.28 11.00
CA ARG A 425 -24.42 7.13 9.90
C ARG A 425 -24.69 8.57 10.36
N LEU A 426 -25.24 8.76 11.56
CA LEU A 426 -25.45 10.10 12.15
C LEU A 426 -24.13 10.87 12.30
N ILE A 427 -23.10 10.25 12.88
CA ILE A 427 -21.76 10.85 13.06
C ILE A 427 -21.09 11.14 11.71
N GLN A 428 -21.22 10.24 10.74
CA GLN A 428 -20.76 10.50 9.37
C GLN A 428 -21.48 11.72 8.77
N HIS A 429 -22.81 11.79 8.81
CA HIS A 429 -23.55 12.90 8.22
C HIS A 429 -23.35 14.24 8.94
N THR A 430 -23.16 14.25 10.26
CA THR A 430 -23.10 15.50 11.07
C THR A 430 -21.69 16.02 11.33
N MET A 431 -20.67 15.15 11.37
CA MET A 431 -19.31 15.53 11.82
C MET A 431 -18.20 15.09 10.87
N LEU A 432 -18.38 13.98 10.15
CA LEU A 432 -17.41 13.48 9.16
C LEU A 432 -18.05 13.32 7.77
N PRO A 433 -18.63 14.37 7.15
CA PRO A 433 -19.41 14.27 5.92
C PRO A 433 -18.62 13.74 4.71
N ASN A 434 -17.29 13.76 4.78
CA ASN A 434 -16.38 13.20 3.78
C ASN A 434 -16.03 11.71 4.05
N SER A 435 -16.81 11.00 4.87
CA SER A 435 -16.53 9.63 5.30
C SER A 435 -17.36 8.58 4.54
N ASP A 436 -16.69 7.66 3.84
CA ASP A 436 -17.32 6.52 3.16
C ASP A 436 -17.55 5.30 4.07
N LEU A 437 -18.29 4.30 3.56
CA LEU A 437 -18.45 2.97 4.21
C LEU A 437 -17.12 2.21 4.33
N GLY A 438 -16.10 2.59 3.55
CA GLY A 438 -14.74 2.06 3.68
C GLY A 438 -14.08 2.44 4.99
N HIS A 439 -14.26 3.68 5.48
CA HIS A 439 -13.77 4.08 6.80
C HIS A 439 -14.53 3.37 7.93
N VAL A 440 -15.82 3.08 7.74
CA VAL A 440 -16.58 2.22 8.66
C VAL A 440 -15.99 0.82 8.69
N ALA A 441 -15.72 0.22 7.52
CA ALA A 441 -15.04 -1.07 7.43
C ALA A 441 -13.64 -1.06 8.05
N GLU A 442 -12.86 0.02 7.89
CA GLU A 442 -11.56 0.16 8.55
C GLU A 442 -11.65 0.14 10.08
N VAL A 443 -12.70 0.73 10.68
CA VAL A 443 -12.96 0.66 12.14
C VAL A 443 -13.43 -0.74 12.55
N PHE A 444 -14.46 -1.26 11.90
CA PHE A 444 -15.14 -2.50 12.29
C PHE A 444 -14.26 -3.75 12.04
N LEU A 445 -13.43 -3.74 11.00
CA LEU A 445 -12.43 -4.78 10.72
C LEU A 445 -11.09 -4.52 11.46
N GLY A 446 -10.98 -3.40 12.18
CA GLY A 446 -9.76 -2.96 12.88
C GLY A 446 -9.45 -3.68 14.20
N GLY A 447 -10.30 -4.61 14.64
CA GLY A 447 -10.12 -5.38 15.88
C GLY A 447 -10.32 -4.58 17.18
N LEU A 448 -10.95 -3.40 17.08
CA LEU A 448 -11.29 -2.53 18.21
C LEU A 448 -12.68 -2.80 18.80
N LEU A 449 -13.61 -3.28 17.99
CA LEU A 449 -15.02 -3.48 18.35
C LEU A 449 -15.34 -4.97 18.54
N GLU A 450 -16.27 -5.23 19.45
CA GLU A 450 -16.98 -6.50 19.57
C GLU A 450 -18.49 -6.31 19.41
N GLN A 451 -19.20 -7.38 19.07
CA GLN A 451 -20.64 -7.37 18.84
C GLN A 451 -21.34 -7.79 20.14
N LEU A 452 -22.20 -6.93 20.67
CA LEU A 452 -22.93 -7.21 21.90
C LEU A 452 -23.94 -8.36 21.69
N PRO A 453 -24.30 -9.13 22.74
CA PRO A 453 -25.27 -10.22 22.64
C PRO A 453 -26.66 -9.74 22.22
N THR A 454 -26.97 -9.80 20.92
CA THR A 454 -28.32 -9.52 20.42
C THR A 454 -29.29 -10.62 20.83
N ASN A 455 -30.33 -10.26 21.58
CA ASN A 455 -31.50 -11.10 21.80
C ASN A 455 -32.05 -11.60 20.44
N GLY A 456 -32.45 -12.87 20.38
CA GLY A 456 -32.46 -13.69 19.15
C GLY A 456 -33.50 -13.38 18.05
N ASN A 457 -33.95 -12.13 17.91
CA ASN A 457 -34.97 -11.70 16.93
C ASN A 457 -34.56 -10.48 16.07
N ALA A 458 -33.29 -10.04 16.10
CA ALA A 458 -32.79 -8.88 15.36
C ALA A 458 -32.75 -9.09 13.82
N ILE A 459 -33.92 -9.06 13.17
CA ILE A 459 -34.10 -9.14 11.70
C ILE A 459 -33.45 -7.93 10.99
N ASN A 460 -33.36 -6.79 11.70
CA ASN A 460 -32.86 -5.50 11.23
C ASN A 460 -31.36 -5.31 11.55
N PRO A 461 -30.47 -5.10 10.55
CA PRO A 461 -29.06 -4.77 10.79
C PRO A 461 -28.84 -3.51 11.63
N ASP A 462 -29.73 -2.52 11.51
CA ASP A 462 -29.64 -1.27 12.29
C ASP A 462 -29.90 -1.49 13.80
N ALA A 463 -30.40 -2.67 14.21
CA ALA A 463 -30.55 -3.09 15.60
C ALA A 463 -29.37 -3.95 16.13
N ILE A 464 -28.35 -4.22 15.32
CA ILE A 464 -27.12 -4.88 15.79
C ILE A 464 -26.28 -3.84 16.52
N GLN A 465 -25.90 -4.19 17.76
CA GLN A 465 -25.14 -3.34 18.65
C GLN A 465 -23.70 -3.85 18.82
N TYR A 466 -22.79 -2.90 19.03
CA TYR A 466 -21.36 -3.12 19.20
C TYR A 466 -20.85 -2.28 20.38
N ASP A 467 -19.80 -2.75 21.03
CA ASP A 467 -19.00 -1.96 21.98
C ASP A 467 -17.52 -2.06 21.60
N PHE A 468 -16.68 -1.22 22.19
CA PHE A 468 -15.24 -1.38 22.14
C PHE A 468 -14.80 -2.51 23.07
N VAL A 469 -13.80 -3.28 22.64
CA VAL A 469 -13.11 -4.24 23.52
C VAL A 469 -12.55 -3.50 24.74
N GLU A 470 -12.67 -4.11 25.91
CA GLU A 470 -12.33 -3.55 27.22
C GLU A 470 -11.07 -2.65 27.22
N GLY A 471 -11.21 -1.43 27.75
CA GLY A 471 -10.15 -0.42 27.85
C GLY A 471 -9.83 0.35 26.56
N VAL A 472 -10.30 -0.09 25.38
CA VAL A 472 -10.05 0.64 24.11
C VAL A 472 -10.84 1.95 24.05
N ARG A 473 -12.05 1.98 24.63
CA ARG A 473 -12.93 3.15 24.70
C ARG A 473 -12.27 4.31 25.47
N GLU A 474 -11.71 4.02 26.64
CA GLU A 474 -11.03 4.96 27.52
C GLU A 474 -9.81 5.58 26.82
N LEU A 475 -8.94 4.75 26.23
CA LEU A 475 -7.74 5.19 25.49
C LEU A 475 -8.06 6.03 24.22
N LEU A 476 -9.25 5.84 23.64
CA LEU A 476 -9.74 6.67 22.54
C LEU A 476 -10.26 8.01 23.07
N LEU A 477 -11.10 8.01 24.11
CA LEU A 477 -11.63 9.22 24.75
C LEU A 477 -10.51 10.13 25.27
N ASP A 478 -9.49 9.57 25.93
CA ASP A 478 -8.34 10.33 26.43
C ASP A 478 -7.56 11.03 25.31
N SER A 479 -7.51 10.40 24.12
CA SER A 479 -6.89 11.00 22.93
C SER A 479 -7.75 12.00 22.17
N MET A 480 -9.00 12.22 22.58
CA MET A 480 -9.95 13.12 21.91
C MET A 480 -10.16 14.43 22.71
N PRO A 481 -10.16 15.60 22.06
CA PRO A 481 -10.51 16.87 22.69
C PRO A 481 -11.93 16.84 23.25
N LEU A 482 -12.11 17.35 24.48
CA LEU A 482 -13.40 17.37 25.18
C LEU A 482 -14.49 18.11 24.37
N SER A 483 -14.11 19.12 23.58
CA SER A 483 -15.00 19.83 22.66
C SER A 483 -15.68 18.95 21.63
N GLU A 484 -15.02 17.89 21.15
CA GLU A 484 -15.60 16.96 20.17
C GLU A 484 -16.50 15.94 20.87
N SER A 485 -16.14 15.47 22.07
CA SER A 485 -17.01 14.62 22.90
C SER A 485 -18.37 15.28 23.16
N ILE A 486 -18.37 16.59 23.49
CA ILE A 486 -19.60 17.38 23.72
C ILE A 486 -20.45 17.45 22.44
N LYS A 487 -19.82 17.66 21.27
CA LYS A 487 -20.55 17.70 19.98
C LYS A 487 -21.23 16.36 19.70
N VAL A 488 -20.52 15.24 19.86
CA VAL A 488 -21.07 13.89 19.68
C VAL A 488 -22.29 13.69 20.58
N LEU A 489 -22.17 13.96 21.88
CA LEU A 489 -23.28 13.82 22.82
C LEU A 489 -24.47 14.70 22.42
N LYS A 490 -24.27 15.98 22.09
CA LYS A 490 -25.36 16.88 21.65
C LYS A 490 -26.06 16.39 20.37
N ALA A 491 -25.31 15.94 19.37
CA ALA A 491 -25.90 15.45 18.12
C ALA A 491 -26.66 14.13 18.29
N VAL A 492 -26.17 13.23 19.16
CA VAL A 492 -26.86 12.00 19.53
C VAL A 492 -28.10 12.29 20.36
N SER A 493 -28.03 13.22 21.33
CA SER A 493 -29.17 13.66 22.15
C SER A 493 -30.29 14.22 21.26
N ALA A 494 -29.99 15.18 20.39
CA ALA A 494 -30.98 15.74 19.45
C ALA A 494 -31.58 14.70 18.49
N PHE A 495 -30.82 13.66 18.10
CA PHE A 495 -31.33 12.55 17.28
C PHE A 495 -32.26 11.60 18.06
N VAL A 496 -32.03 11.43 19.37
CA VAL A 496 -32.91 10.65 20.27
C VAL A 496 -34.16 11.46 20.63
N GLU A 497 -34.00 12.73 21.05
CA GLU A 497 -35.08 13.66 21.43
C GLU A 497 -36.07 13.90 20.28
N SER A 498 -35.59 13.96 19.03
CA SER A 498 -36.47 14.08 17.86
C SER A 498 -37.24 12.81 17.49
N ARG A 499 -37.10 11.71 18.26
CA ARG A 499 -37.66 10.38 17.95
C ARG A 499 -38.16 9.57 19.15
N ALA A 500 -37.96 10.03 20.38
CA ALA A 500 -38.41 9.37 21.61
C ALA A 500 -39.04 10.39 22.55
N ASP A 501 -40.20 10.06 23.13
CA ASP A 501 -41.04 10.96 23.95
C ASP A 501 -40.45 11.36 25.33
N GLN A 502 -39.14 11.21 25.55
CA GLN A 502 -38.48 11.53 26.83
C GLN A 502 -37.10 12.18 26.61
N SER A 503 -36.91 13.36 27.21
CA SER A 503 -35.68 14.14 27.12
C SER A 503 -34.69 13.75 28.22
N LEU A 504 -33.43 13.54 27.83
CA LEU A 504 -32.28 13.83 28.69
C LEU A 504 -31.83 15.25 28.35
N GLY A 505 -32.09 16.21 29.24
CA GLY A 505 -31.76 17.62 29.02
C GLY A 505 -30.26 17.91 29.14
N ILE A 506 -29.43 17.35 28.25
CA ILE A 506 -27.97 17.49 28.29
C ILE A 506 -27.56 18.97 28.20
N ASP A 507 -28.29 19.80 27.46
CA ASP A 507 -28.03 21.24 27.39
C ASP A 507 -28.40 22.01 28.67
N ALA A 508 -29.27 21.47 29.53
CA ALA A 508 -29.52 22.01 30.86
C ALA A 508 -28.45 21.55 31.85
N LEU A 509 -28.08 20.26 31.83
CA LEU A 509 -27.01 19.67 32.66
C LEU A 509 -25.62 20.30 32.40
N LEU A 510 -25.36 20.72 31.15
CA LEU A 510 -24.14 21.47 30.77
C LEU A 510 -24.23 22.98 31.05
N ALA A 511 -25.40 23.50 31.44
CA ALA A 511 -25.59 24.92 31.77
C ALA A 511 -25.61 25.17 33.29
N ASP A 512 -26.20 24.27 34.08
CA ASP A 512 -26.12 24.26 35.54
C ASP A 512 -25.94 22.82 36.07
N PRO A 513 -24.71 22.42 36.44
CA PRO A 513 -24.44 21.08 36.94
C PRO A 513 -25.04 20.78 38.32
N ARG A 514 -25.64 21.77 39.00
CA ARG A 514 -26.30 21.59 40.30
C ARG A 514 -27.82 21.40 40.17
N SER A 515 -28.36 21.53 38.96
CA SER A 515 -29.78 21.39 38.66
C SER A 515 -30.17 19.93 38.39
N THR A 516 -30.25 19.12 39.45
CA THR A 516 -30.74 17.72 39.38
C THR A 516 -32.28 17.61 39.41
N THR A 517 -32.99 18.73 39.64
CA THR A 517 -34.45 18.78 39.75
C THR A 517 -35.17 18.38 38.46
N GLY A 518 -35.71 17.16 38.43
CA GLY A 518 -36.56 16.65 37.34
C GLY A 518 -35.93 15.61 36.41
N LEU A 519 -34.71 15.14 36.68
CA LEU A 519 -34.02 14.20 35.80
C LEU A 519 -34.52 12.75 35.97
N THR A 520 -35.36 12.26 35.06
CA THR A 520 -35.83 10.86 35.05
C THR A 520 -35.16 10.03 33.95
N ILE A 521 -34.31 9.08 34.35
CA ILE A 521 -33.56 8.21 33.41
C ILE A 521 -34.42 7.00 32.98
N GLY A 522 -35.12 7.13 31.85
CA GLY A 522 -35.87 6.03 31.24
C GLY A 522 -34.99 4.82 30.87
N LYS A 523 -35.56 3.60 30.88
CA LYS A 523 -34.82 2.35 30.63
C LYS A 523 -34.05 2.35 29.29
N THR A 524 -34.60 2.98 28.26
CA THR A 524 -34.00 3.15 26.92
C THR A 524 -32.79 4.08 26.91
N SER A 525 -32.66 4.95 27.90
CA SER A 525 -31.69 6.05 27.94
C SER A 525 -30.49 5.77 28.86
N ARG A 526 -30.50 4.65 29.60
CA ARG A 526 -29.42 4.26 30.53
C ARG A 526 -28.02 4.16 29.89
N PRO A 527 -27.83 3.55 28.70
CA PRO A 527 -26.47 3.44 28.12
C PRO A 527 -25.87 4.81 27.78
N PHE A 528 -26.69 5.73 27.26
CA PHE A 528 -26.29 7.11 27.01
C PHE A 528 -25.96 7.85 28.30
N ALA A 529 -26.69 7.61 29.40
CA ALA A 529 -26.36 8.16 30.71
C ALA A 529 -24.97 7.69 31.20
N THR A 530 -24.64 6.40 31.09
CA THR A 530 -23.33 5.85 31.49
C THR A 530 -22.15 6.47 30.73
N VAL A 531 -22.30 6.80 29.44
CA VAL A 531 -21.26 7.55 28.71
C VAL A 531 -21.24 9.01 29.13
N THR A 532 -22.40 9.60 29.39
CA THR A 532 -22.51 10.98 29.86
C THR A 532 -21.77 11.14 31.19
N THR A 533 -21.87 10.22 32.15
CA THR A 533 -21.07 10.31 33.40
C THR A 533 -19.58 10.14 33.17
N LYS A 534 -19.15 9.16 32.35
CA LYS A 534 -17.73 9.02 31.94
C LYS A 534 -17.16 10.29 31.30
N VAL A 535 -17.95 11.03 30.52
CA VAL A 535 -17.53 12.30 29.90
C VAL A 535 -17.59 13.47 30.89
N LEU A 536 -18.65 13.57 31.71
CA LEU A 536 -18.81 14.61 32.75
C LEU A 536 -17.68 14.57 33.79
N ARG A 537 -17.24 13.37 34.22
CA ARG A 537 -16.07 13.21 35.10
C ARG A 537 -14.80 13.90 34.58
N ARG A 538 -14.63 14.04 33.25
CA ARG A 538 -13.47 14.72 32.64
C ARG A 538 -13.51 16.25 32.70
N PHE A 539 -14.65 16.85 33.08
CA PHE A 539 -14.73 18.29 33.38
C PHE A 539 -14.24 18.61 34.80
N GLY A 540 -14.35 17.66 35.74
CA GLY A 540 -14.01 17.86 37.15
C GLY A 540 -14.99 18.78 37.90
N GLY A 541 -14.70 19.00 39.19
CA GLY A 541 -15.53 19.85 40.06
C GLY A 541 -16.98 19.37 40.13
N ASP A 542 -17.92 20.31 40.09
CA ASP A 542 -19.37 20.10 40.15
C ASP A 542 -19.87 19.05 39.13
N TYR A 543 -19.25 18.95 37.93
CA TYR A 543 -19.62 17.96 36.93
C TYR A 543 -19.21 16.52 37.31
N ALA A 544 -18.18 16.35 38.14
CA ALA A 544 -17.80 15.04 38.67
C ALA A 544 -18.70 14.61 39.85
N ALA A 545 -19.26 15.58 40.60
CA ALA A 545 -20.33 15.31 41.56
C ALA A 545 -21.60 14.86 40.82
N LEU A 546 -22.09 15.66 39.86
CA LEU A 546 -23.23 15.32 39.01
C LEU A 546 -23.11 13.94 38.32
N ALA A 547 -21.91 13.59 37.86
CA ALA A 547 -21.63 12.28 37.27
C ALA A 547 -21.74 11.13 38.30
N SER A 548 -21.46 11.40 39.56
CA SER A 548 -21.63 10.45 40.68
C SER A 548 -23.10 10.33 41.06
N ASP A 549 -23.84 11.44 41.15
CA ASP A 549 -25.29 11.46 41.42
C ASP A 549 -26.06 10.65 40.36
N ILE A 550 -25.71 10.79 39.07
CA ILE A 550 -26.32 10.03 37.98
C ILE A 550 -25.97 8.53 38.07
N GLU A 551 -24.75 8.18 38.49
CA GLU A 551 -24.35 6.79 38.73
C GLU A 551 -25.07 6.17 39.95
N GLU A 552 -25.32 6.96 41.00
CA GLU A 552 -26.11 6.55 42.17
C GLU A 552 -27.56 6.25 41.74
N MET A 553 -28.22 7.15 41.00
CA MET A 553 -29.56 6.92 40.43
C MET A 553 -29.63 5.68 39.51
N LEU A 554 -28.58 5.42 38.72
CA LEU A 554 -28.46 4.22 37.89
C LEU A 554 -28.35 2.94 38.73
N SER A 555 -27.74 3.03 39.92
CA SER A 555 -27.53 1.91 40.85
C SER A 555 -28.74 1.61 41.75
N GLU A 556 -29.43 2.64 42.28
CA GLU A 556 -30.63 2.47 43.12
C GLU A 556 -31.72 1.66 42.40
N THR A 557 -31.81 1.82 41.08
CA THR A 557 -32.79 1.09 40.26
C THR A 557 -32.38 -0.36 39.92
N GLN A 558 -31.41 -0.96 40.63
CA GLN A 558 -31.02 -2.37 40.50
C GLN A 558 -31.20 -3.20 41.80
N ALA A 559 -31.58 -2.57 42.92
CA ALA A 559 -31.62 -3.22 44.22
C ALA A 559 -32.96 -3.94 44.52
N GLU A 560 -33.08 -5.22 44.18
CA GLU A 560 -33.95 -6.17 44.90
C GLU A 560 -33.12 -7.04 45.86
N PRO A 561 -33.60 -7.35 47.09
CA PRO A 561 -32.71 -7.81 48.17
C PRO A 561 -32.66 -9.34 48.34
N SER A 562 -31.46 -9.90 48.59
CA SER A 562 -31.32 -11.22 49.23
C SER A 562 -30.07 -11.38 50.12
N ASN A 563 -30.34 -11.44 51.43
CA ASN A 563 -29.62 -12.02 52.59
C ASN A 563 -28.08 -12.18 52.68
N LYS A 564 -27.60 -12.01 53.93
CA LYS A 564 -26.25 -12.29 54.43
C LYS A 564 -26.07 -13.75 54.91
N THR A 565 -24.83 -14.22 54.83
CA THR A 565 -24.08 -15.01 55.85
C THR A 565 -22.59 -14.86 55.47
N GLU A 566 -21.69 -14.31 56.28
CA GLU A 566 -21.07 -14.89 57.49
C GLU A 566 -20.46 -16.29 57.29
N GLN A 567 -19.13 -16.38 57.16
CA GLN A 567 -18.25 -17.02 58.18
C GLN A 567 -16.74 -16.95 57.82
N ASP A 568 -15.92 -16.92 58.88
CA ASP A 568 -14.52 -17.34 59.11
C ASP A 568 -13.40 -17.02 58.08
N ALA A 569 -12.18 -16.54 58.41
CA ALA A 569 -11.32 -16.51 59.61
C ALA A 569 -10.40 -17.73 59.87
N ASN A 570 -9.18 -17.72 59.31
CA ASN A 570 -7.85 -17.80 59.98
C ASN A 570 -6.71 -17.74 58.93
N THR A 571 -5.50 -17.16 59.07
CA THR A 571 -4.45 -16.97 60.11
C THR A 571 -3.32 -18.03 60.05
N ILE A 572 -2.07 -17.59 60.29
CA ILE A 572 -0.80 -18.33 60.57
C ILE A 572 -0.07 -18.92 59.34
N ASP A 573 1.25 -18.85 59.13
CA ASP A 573 2.38 -17.95 59.45
C ASP A 573 3.68 -18.64 58.94
N GLU A 574 4.81 -17.92 59.03
CA GLU A 574 6.20 -18.39 59.20
C GLU A 574 6.97 -19.14 58.07
N ALA A 575 8.31 -19.07 58.21
CA ALA A 575 9.32 -19.46 57.24
C ALA A 575 10.51 -20.20 57.91
N SER A 576 11.34 -20.91 57.13
CA SER A 576 12.68 -21.35 57.56
C SER A 576 13.56 -21.95 56.44
N ASN A 577 14.77 -21.40 56.30
CA ASN A 577 16.08 -22.12 56.21
C ASN A 577 16.39 -23.13 55.07
N ILE A 578 17.64 -23.40 54.65
CA ILE A 578 18.93 -22.65 54.61
C ILE A 578 19.92 -23.39 53.66
N SER A 579 20.88 -22.66 53.06
CA SER A 579 22.19 -23.11 52.49
C SER A 579 22.36 -24.49 51.80
N TYR A 580 22.82 -24.48 50.54
CA TYR A 580 23.99 -25.24 50.01
C TYR A 580 24.25 -24.79 48.56
N GLY A 581 25.48 -24.68 48.02
CA GLY A 581 26.81 -24.69 48.64
C GLY A 581 27.87 -24.23 47.62
N MET A 582 28.93 -23.52 48.05
CA MET A 582 29.99 -23.04 47.17
C MET A 582 31.04 -24.13 46.90
N LYS A 583 31.02 -24.78 45.72
CA LYS A 583 32.20 -25.52 45.22
C LYS A 583 32.29 -25.79 43.71
N GLU A 584 31.19 -25.76 42.97
CA GLU A 584 31.18 -26.16 41.53
C GLU A 584 31.66 -25.05 40.56
N ARG A 585 32.05 -23.88 41.07
CA ARG A 585 32.32 -22.69 40.24
C ARG A 585 33.78 -22.50 39.81
N GLU A 586 34.73 -23.22 40.40
CA GLU A 586 36.16 -23.09 40.08
C GLU A 586 36.62 -24.05 38.99
N ASP A 587 36.14 -25.31 38.99
CA ASP A 587 36.53 -26.31 37.98
C ASP A 587 36.05 -25.94 36.56
N ALA A 588 34.86 -25.35 36.43
CA ALA A 588 34.29 -24.90 35.15
C ALA A 588 35.15 -23.85 34.42
N ILE A 589 35.89 -23.01 35.17
CA ILE A 589 36.77 -21.99 34.60
C ILE A 589 38.02 -22.64 34.00
N LYS A 590 38.54 -23.69 34.66
CA LYS A 590 39.78 -24.37 34.27
C LYS A 590 39.63 -25.11 32.94
N THR A 591 38.56 -25.89 32.78
CA THR A 591 38.26 -26.62 31.53
C THR A 591 38.03 -25.69 30.33
N THR A 592 37.61 -24.45 30.58
CA THR A 592 37.37 -23.45 29.53
C THR A 592 38.68 -22.83 29.01
N GLN A 593 39.67 -22.62 29.88
CA GLN A 593 40.97 -22.04 29.49
C GLN A 593 41.87 -23.01 28.70
N GLU A 594 41.73 -24.32 28.90
CA GLU A 594 42.50 -25.31 28.14
C GLU A 594 41.99 -25.46 26.70
N ARG A 595 40.66 -25.45 26.50
CA ARG A 595 40.02 -25.50 25.16
C ARG A 595 40.36 -24.30 24.27
N LEU A 596 40.72 -23.15 24.84
CA LEU A 596 41.13 -21.96 24.08
C LEU A 596 42.52 -22.07 23.44
N LYS A 597 43.33 -23.09 23.78
CA LYS A 597 44.69 -23.25 23.23
C LYS A 597 44.78 -24.05 21.92
N GLU A 598 43.74 -24.80 21.54
CA GLU A 598 43.76 -25.60 20.30
C GLU A 598 43.29 -24.82 19.05
N ALA A 599 42.67 -23.65 19.23
CA ALA A 599 41.99 -22.89 18.17
C ALA A 599 42.93 -22.00 17.31
N HIS A 600 44.09 -22.51 16.87
CA HIS A 600 45.09 -21.75 16.10
C HIS A 600 45.53 -22.44 14.78
N SER A 601 44.58 -22.97 14.00
CA SER A 601 44.79 -23.34 12.59
C SER A 601 43.72 -22.75 11.67
N ILE A 602 43.98 -21.55 11.16
CA ILE A 602 43.11 -20.84 10.20
C ILE A 602 43.02 -21.58 8.85
N THR A 603 43.99 -22.47 8.57
CA THR A 603 44.07 -23.25 7.32
C THR A 603 43.09 -24.42 7.29
N ASP A 604 42.92 -25.13 8.41
CA ASP A 604 42.04 -26.31 8.49
C ASP A 604 40.55 -25.94 8.42
N GLU A 605 40.17 -24.76 8.93
CA GLU A 605 38.76 -24.33 8.95
C GLU A 605 38.23 -24.04 7.53
N GLN A 606 39.08 -23.52 6.64
CA GLN A 606 38.73 -23.34 5.22
C GLN A 606 38.59 -24.69 4.49
N ALA A 607 39.48 -25.66 4.79
CA ALA A 607 39.40 -27.01 4.25
C ALA A 607 38.14 -27.76 4.75
N ARG A 608 37.83 -27.66 6.05
CA ARG A 608 36.59 -28.17 6.66
C ARG A 608 35.35 -27.52 6.05
N THR A 609 35.37 -26.21 5.80
CA THR A 609 34.27 -25.50 5.13
C THR A 609 34.02 -26.04 3.72
N GLN A 610 35.07 -26.28 2.93
CA GLN A 610 34.91 -26.89 1.60
C GLN A 610 34.44 -28.35 1.66
N ALA A 611 34.94 -29.14 2.61
CA ALA A 611 34.51 -30.52 2.82
C ALA A 611 33.03 -30.60 3.26
N LEU A 612 32.59 -29.73 4.16
CA LEU A 612 31.20 -29.71 4.66
C LEU A 612 30.23 -29.27 3.55
N ILE A 613 30.60 -28.28 2.73
CA ILE A 613 29.84 -27.87 1.54
C ILE A 613 29.72 -29.03 0.53
N ALA A 614 30.73 -29.89 0.41
CA ALA A 614 30.69 -31.08 -0.44
C ALA A 614 29.84 -32.23 0.13
N GLN A 615 29.55 -32.24 1.44
CA GLN A 615 28.74 -33.26 2.11
C GLN A 615 27.24 -32.93 2.19
N ILE A 616 26.81 -31.73 1.79
CA ILE A 616 25.38 -31.38 1.69
C ILE A 616 24.70 -32.31 0.67
N PRO A 617 23.69 -33.11 1.06
CA PRO A 617 22.99 -33.99 0.13
C PRO A 617 22.30 -33.19 -0.98
N ARG A 618 22.40 -33.65 -2.24
CA ARG A 618 21.77 -33.00 -3.41
C ARG A 618 20.22 -33.04 -3.44
N GLY A 619 19.58 -33.26 -2.29
CA GLY A 619 18.12 -33.36 -2.13
C GLY A 619 17.54 -32.71 -0.86
N SER A 620 18.34 -32.10 0.02
CA SER A 620 17.82 -31.40 1.21
C SER A 620 17.30 -29.99 0.84
N MET A 621 15.99 -29.77 0.96
CA MET A 621 15.32 -28.54 0.52
C MET A 621 15.56 -27.32 1.44
N ILE A 622 16.75 -26.71 1.32
CA ILE A 622 16.92 -25.28 1.61
C ILE A 622 16.55 -24.51 0.32
N PRO A 623 15.68 -23.48 0.34
CA PRO A 623 15.28 -22.71 -0.84
C PRO A 623 16.39 -21.77 -1.34
N THR A 624 17.52 -22.36 -1.76
CA THR A 624 18.72 -21.70 -2.28
C THR A 624 18.54 -21.12 -3.69
N ARG A 625 17.39 -21.34 -4.33
CA ARG A 625 16.94 -20.59 -5.50
C ARG A 625 15.94 -19.51 -5.11
N ILE A 626 16.48 -18.36 -4.69
CA ILE A 626 16.01 -17.14 -5.33
C ILE A 626 16.33 -17.33 -6.81
N LYS A 627 15.30 -17.41 -7.67
CA LYS A 627 15.48 -17.27 -9.13
C LYS A 627 15.96 -15.84 -9.39
N ILE A 628 17.25 -15.57 -9.19
CA ILE A 628 17.92 -14.46 -9.88
C ILE A 628 17.79 -14.84 -11.36
N PRO A 629 17.02 -14.09 -12.17
CA PRO A 629 16.88 -14.45 -13.58
C PRO A 629 18.28 -14.45 -14.21
N PRO A 630 18.58 -15.40 -15.13
CA PRO A 630 19.84 -15.33 -15.86
C PRO A 630 19.91 -13.96 -16.55
N PRO A 631 21.11 -13.35 -16.67
CA PRO A 631 21.25 -12.13 -17.46
C PRO A 631 20.91 -12.45 -18.93
N LEU A 632 19.67 -12.17 -19.32
CA LEU A 632 19.14 -12.35 -20.68
C LEU A 632 19.74 -11.34 -21.69
N TRP A 633 20.71 -10.54 -21.26
CA TRP A 633 21.52 -9.68 -22.12
C TRP A 633 22.81 -10.41 -22.50
N THR A 634 22.88 -10.88 -23.75
CA THR A 634 24.14 -11.05 -24.45
C THR A 634 24.89 -9.72 -24.50
N THR A 635 26.22 -9.75 -24.73
CA THR A 635 27.09 -8.57 -24.77
C THR A 635 26.92 -7.71 -26.04
N GLN A 636 25.70 -7.54 -26.53
CA GLN A 636 25.37 -6.71 -27.68
C GLN A 636 25.02 -5.28 -27.22
N SER A 637 25.65 -4.29 -27.85
CA SER A 637 25.31 -2.87 -27.83
C SER A 637 25.15 -2.22 -26.43
N GLN A 638 26.24 -2.05 -25.68
CA GLN A 638 26.31 -1.02 -24.61
C GLN A 638 26.50 0.41 -25.18
N GLN A 639 25.90 0.70 -26.33
CA GLN A 639 26.00 1.97 -27.04
C GLN A 639 24.59 2.46 -27.37
N ILE A 640 24.34 3.75 -27.14
CA ILE A 640 23.12 4.40 -27.65
C ILE A 640 23.26 4.54 -29.16
N HIS A 641 22.18 4.34 -29.92
CA HIS A 641 22.13 4.48 -31.38
C HIS A 641 22.16 5.95 -31.83
N THR A 642 23.10 6.74 -31.31
CA THR A 642 23.28 8.18 -31.57
C THR A 642 24.69 8.48 -32.08
N SER A 643 24.78 9.47 -32.96
CA SER A 643 26.03 10.12 -33.37
C SER A 643 26.64 11.01 -32.27
N HIS A 644 25.86 11.48 -31.30
CA HIS A 644 26.30 12.46 -30.31
C HIS A 644 25.50 12.39 -29.00
N LEU A 645 26.18 12.06 -27.90
CA LEU A 645 25.59 12.04 -26.57
C LEU A 645 25.89 13.35 -25.81
N ILE A 646 24.87 14.00 -25.26
CA ILE A 646 25.02 15.21 -24.43
C ILE A 646 24.63 14.86 -22.99
N VAL A 647 25.61 14.72 -22.10
CA VAL A 647 25.37 14.49 -20.66
C VAL A 647 25.32 15.82 -19.93
N VAL A 648 24.32 16.03 -19.08
CA VAL A 648 24.06 17.33 -18.43
C VAL A 648 23.87 17.14 -16.93
N SER A 649 24.62 17.89 -16.11
CA SER A 649 24.56 17.80 -14.64
C SER A 649 24.94 19.12 -13.96
N ASN A 650 24.72 19.23 -12.64
CA ASN A 650 25.27 20.37 -11.90
C ASN A 650 26.81 20.28 -11.84
N ASP A 651 27.34 19.16 -11.33
CA ASP A 651 28.77 18.92 -11.22
C ASP A 651 29.38 18.36 -12.52
N GLY A 652 30.52 18.88 -12.94
CA GLY A 652 31.32 18.31 -14.02
C GLY A 652 32.07 17.04 -13.58
N PRO A 653 32.61 16.25 -14.53
CA PRO A 653 33.36 15.02 -14.23
C PRO A 653 34.74 15.30 -13.61
N PHE A 654 35.23 16.53 -13.75
CA PHE A 654 36.43 17.04 -13.11
C PHE A 654 36.12 18.36 -12.40
N GLU A 655 36.98 18.70 -11.44
CA GLU A 655 37.02 19.99 -10.77
C GLU A 655 38.39 20.61 -11.09
N TYR A 656 38.38 21.80 -11.68
CA TYR A 656 39.58 22.56 -11.99
C TYR A 656 39.93 23.48 -10.81
N TYR A 657 41.22 23.64 -10.55
CA TYR A 657 41.73 24.44 -9.45
C TYR A 657 43.08 25.07 -9.79
N LEU A 658 43.37 26.22 -9.20
CA LEU A 658 44.66 26.90 -9.35
C LEU A 658 45.65 26.37 -8.31
N THR A 659 46.88 26.16 -8.74
CA THR A 659 48.03 25.97 -7.83
C THR A 659 48.56 27.31 -7.31
N PRO A 660 49.38 27.33 -6.24
CA PRO A 660 50.08 28.54 -5.80
C PRO A 660 50.96 29.21 -6.87
N ASN A 661 51.39 28.45 -7.89
CA ASN A 661 52.17 28.94 -9.03
C ASN A 661 51.27 29.36 -10.22
N GLU A 662 49.99 29.68 -9.95
CA GLU A 662 48.93 30.04 -10.90
C GLU A 662 48.64 29.03 -12.02
N THR A 663 49.36 27.90 -12.11
CA THR A 663 49.04 26.84 -13.08
C THR A 663 47.68 26.20 -12.76
N LEU A 664 46.82 26.12 -13.78
CA LEU A 664 45.53 25.44 -13.71
C LEU A 664 45.75 23.92 -13.73
N LYS A 665 45.20 23.22 -12.74
CA LYS A 665 45.18 21.76 -12.64
C LYS A 665 43.75 21.26 -12.46
N TYR A 666 43.57 19.96 -12.58
CA TYR A 666 42.28 19.29 -12.42
C TYR A 666 42.39 18.12 -11.45
N ARG A 667 41.28 17.77 -10.80
CA ARG A 667 41.07 16.48 -10.12
C ARG A 667 39.78 15.85 -10.63
N ARG A 668 39.65 14.52 -10.56
CA ARG A 668 38.34 13.86 -10.80
C ARG A 668 37.37 14.29 -9.71
N SER A 669 36.13 14.58 -10.08
CA SER A 669 35.07 14.89 -9.14
C SER A 669 34.74 13.67 -8.26
N THR A 670 34.52 13.88 -6.97
CA THR A 670 34.25 12.81 -6.00
C THR A 670 32.81 12.30 -6.02
N GLY A 671 31.90 12.98 -6.72
CA GLY A 671 30.51 12.56 -6.89
C GLY A 671 30.40 11.23 -7.64
N ALA A 672 29.63 10.29 -7.10
CA ALA A 672 29.53 8.92 -7.64
C ALA A 672 29.16 8.89 -9.13
N MET A 673 28.21 9.73 -9.56
CA MET A 673 27.76 9.82 -10.96
C MET A 673 28.87 10.18 -11.95
N ALA A 674 29.79 11.08 -11.58
CA ALA A 674 30.93 11.48 -12.42
C ALA A 674 31.89 10.30 -12.65
N MET A 675 32.26 9.60 -11.57
CA MET A 675 33.09 8.40 -11.63
C MET A 675 32.41 7.24 -12.37
N VAL A 676 31.08 7.17 -12.31
CA VAL A 676 30.24 6.16 -12.95
C VAL A 676 30.20 6.31 -14.47
N LEU A 677 29.79 7.48 -14.98
CA LEU A 677 29.48 7.64 -16.42
C LEU A 677 30.76 7.67 -17.28
N VAL A 678 31.79 8.36 -16.81
CA VAL A 678 33.06 8.57 -17.53
C VAL A 678 33.78 7.26 -17.86
N ASP A 679 33.67 6.24 -17.01
CA ASP A 679 34.39 4.97 -17.21
C ASP A 679 33.65 3.96 -18.13
N VAL A 680 32.40 4.23 -18.54
CA VAL A 680 31.64 3.36 -19.47
C VAL A 680 31.57 3.93 -20.90
N TRP A 681 31.31 5.23 -21.07
CA TRP A 681 31.08 5.87 -22.39
C TRP A 681 32.32 6.06 -23.29
N LYS A 682 33.37 5.26 -23.12
CA LYS A 682 34.72 5.50 -23.68
C LYS A 682 34.80 5.61 -25.21
N GLN A 683 33.86 4.98 -25.94
CA GLN A 683 33.86 4.92 -27.41
C GLN A 683 32.83 5.87 -28.07
N THR A 684 31.88 6.40 -27.30
CA THR A 684 30.84 7.32 -27.77
C THR A 684 31.39 8.74 -27.87
N ASP A 685 31.05 9.47 -28.94
CA ASP A 685 31.32 10.91 -29.05
C ASP A 685 30.35 11.66 -28.15
N MET A 686 30.88 12.25 -27.07
CA MET A 686 30.09 12.75 -25.95
C MET A 686 30.52 14.17 -25.55
N THR A 687 29.55 15.07 -25.35
CA THR A 687 29.78 16.36 -24.69
C THR A 687 29.17 16.34 -23.29
N TRP A 688 29.95 16.70 -22.27
CA TRP A 688 29.47 16.88 -20.91
C TRP A 688 29.25 18.37 -20.62
N VAL A 689 28.01 18.78 -20.36
CA VAL A 689 27.63 20.14 -19.97
C VAL A 689 27.43 20.21 -18.45
N ALA A 690 28.10 21.13 -17.78
CA ALA A 690 28.02 21.26 -16.31
C ALA A 690 28.21 22.71 -15.82
N MET A 691 27.90 23.01 -14.56
CA MET A 691 28.13 24.33 -13.97
C MET A 691 29.59 24.56 -13.60
N ALA A 692 30.07 25.79 -13.81
CA ALA A 692 31.38 26.25 -13.36
C ALA A 692 31.31 26.65 -11.87
N ARG A 693 31.67 25.70 -10.98
CA ARG A 693 31.59 25.89 -9.53
C ARG A 693 32.75 26.73 -9.02
N THR A 694 33.99 26.25 -9.18
CA THR A 694 35.19 26.90 -8.66
C THR A 694 35.63 28.07 -9.54
N GLU A 695 36.56 28.91 -9.06
CA GLU A 695 37.23 29.88 -9.94
C GLU A 695 38.14 29.20 -10.98
N GLY A 696 38.61 27.98 -10.72
CA GLY A 696 39.33 27.17 -11.69
C GLY A 696 38.43 26.72 -12.84
N ASP A 697 37.21 26.24 -12.56
CA ASP A 697 36.22 25.86 -13.59
C ASP A 697 35.82 27.09 -14.41
N ARG A 698 35.66 28.24 -13.74
CA ARG A 698 35.33 29.52 -14.38
C ARG A 698 36.48 30.04 -15.25
N MET A 699 37.72 29.85 -14.84
CA MET A 699 38.88 30.16 -15.67
C MET A 699 38.97 29.21 -16.88
N ALA A 700 38.82 27.90 -16.66
CA ALA A 700 38.81 26.90 -17.72
C ALA A 700 37.73 27.19 -18.78
N SER A 701 36.52 27.56 -18.34
CA SER A 701 35.41 28.02 -19.18
C SER A 701 35.79 29.25 -20.02
N ARG A 702 36.32 30.31 -19.40
CA ARG A 702 36.75 31.55 -20.09
C ARG A 702 37.84 31.27 -21.14
N THR A 703 38.85 30.47 -20.81
CA THR A 703 39.91 30.09 -21.75
C THR A 703 39.36 29.26 -22.91
N ALA A 704 38.45 28.30 -22.65
CA ALA A 704 37.80 27.52 -23.70
C ALA A 704 36.91 28.36 -24.62
N GLN A 705 36.22 29.38 -24.08
CA GLN A 705 35.44 30.33 -24.88
C GLN A 705 36.32 31.15 -25.83
N GLN A 706 37.52 31.54 -25.39
CA GLN A 706 38.48 32.29 -26.20
C GLN A 706 39.21 31.45 -27.28
N GLN A 707 39.31 30.13 -27.10
CA GLN A 707 40.15 29.26 -27.94
C GLN A 707 39.37 28.22 -28.77
N ASN A 708 38.24 27.72 -28.28
CA ASN A 708 37.57 26.53 -28.83
C ASN A 708 36.05 26.52 -28.58
N GLY A 709 35.37 27.66 -28.76
CA GLY A 709 33.90 27.74 -28.69
C GLY A 709 33.26 27.35 -27.34
N GLY A 710 34.04 27.38 -26.25
CA GLY A 710 33.62 26.97 -24.91
C GLY A 710 33.80 25.47 -24.60
N LEU A 711 34.50 24.72 -25.45
CA LEU A 711 34.75 23.28 -25.28
C LEU A 711 36.19 23.00 -24.82
N LEU A 712 36.33 22.21 -23.77
CA LEU A 712 37.59 21.63 -23.30
C LEU A 712 37.66 20.15 -23.72
N GLU A 713 38.85 19.63 -23.97
CA GLU A 713 39.05 18.18 -24.11
C GLU A 713 39.04 17.47 -22.74
N SER A 714 38.59 16.21 -22.70
CA SER A 714 38.75 15.37 -21.52
C SER A 714 40.22 15.20 -21.15
N PRO A 715 40.63 15.48 -19.89
CA PRO A 715 41.98 15.21 -19.43
C PRO A 715 42.37 13.71 -19.42
N LEU A 716 41.41 12.80 -19.64
CA LEU A 716 41.64 11.36 -19.70
C LEU A 716 41.88 10.91 -21.15
N ARG A 717 43.15 10.59 -21.46
CA ARG A 717 43.57 10.05 -22.76
C ARG A 717 42.73 8.83 -23.17
N GLY A 718 42.34 8.80 -24.45
CA GLY A 718 41.60 7.67 -25.04
C GLY A 718 40.08 7.72 -24.85
N GLN A 719 39.51 8.87 -24.48
CA GLN A 719 38.06 9.09 -24.43
C GLN A 719 37.64 10.13 -25.48
N LYS A 720 36.56 9.88 -26.23
CA LYS A 720 35.93 10.87 -27.11
C LYS A 720 34.97 11.79 -26.33
N MET A 721 35.48 12.43 -25.27
CA MET A 721 34.68 13.32 -24.42
C MET A 721 35.15 14.77 -24.50
N GLN A 722 34.23 15.68 -24.80
CA GLN A 722 34.38 17.13 -24.68
C GLN A 722 33.63 17.64 -23.43
N LEU A 723 34.07 18.75 -22.84
CA LEU A 723 33.50 19.33 -21.62
C LEU A 723 33.13 20.80 -21.85
N ARG A 724 31.92 21.21 -21.44
CA ARG A 724 31.38 22.58 -21.54
C ARG A 724 30.97 23.06 -20.14
N TYR A 725 31.80 23.89 -19.52
CA TYR A 725 31.49 24.48 -18.19
C TYR A 725 30.76 25.81 -18.34
N VAL A 726 29.55 25.90 -17.79
CA VAL A 726 28.64 27.04 -17.87
C VAL A 726 28.85 27.97 -16.68
N ALA A 727 29.26 29.21 -16.94
CA ALA A 727 29.62 30.18 -15.91
C ALA A 727 28.52 31.25 -15.71
N ILE A 728 27.66 31.05 -14.71
CA ILE A 728 26.68 32.07 -14.24
C ILE A 728 27.28 32.92 -13.10
N PRO A 729 26.74 34.12 -12.79
CA PRO A 729 27.20 34.95 -11.67
C PRO A 729 27.24 34.18 -10.35
N LYS A 730 28.25 34.44 -9.50
CA LYS A 730 28.46 33.69 -8.23
C LYS A 730 27.25 33.77 -7.29
N THR A 731 26.58 34.92 -7.26
CA THR A 731 25.32 35.14 -6.52
C THR A 731 24.17 34.29 -7.05
N ALA A 732 24.02 34.18 -8.38
CA ALA A 732 22.99 33.33 -9.00
C ALA A 732 23.27 31.84 -8.77
N TYR A 733 24.55 31.42 -8.83
CA TYR A 733 24.95 30.06 -8.47
C TYR A 733 24.60 29.74 -7.00
N HIS A 734 24.96 30.61 -6.06
CA HIS A 734 24.65 30.42 -4.63
C HIS A 734 23.14 30.33 -4.37
N LYS A 735 22.32 31.11 -5.08
CA LYS A 735 20.85 31.05 -5.01
C LYS A 735 20.28 29.78 -5.62
N HIS A 736 20.86 29.27 -6.71
CA HIS A 736 20.49 27.99 -7.33
C HIS A 736 20.88 26.79 -6.46
N ASP A 737 22.15 26.68 -6.09
CA ASP A 737 22.74 25.52 -5.40
C ASP A 737 22.31 25.48 -3.94
N GLU A 738 22.66 26.49 -3.14
CA GLU A 738 22.29 26.49 -1.72
C GLU A 738 20.82 26.89 -1.52
N GLY A 739 20.37 27.98 -2.13
CA GLY A 739 19.06 28.59 -1.84
C GLY A 739 17.83 27.77 -2.27
N ILE A 740 17.84 27.17 -3.47
CA ILE A 740 16.73 26.32 -3.94
C ILE A 740 17.08 24.85 -3.93
N SER A 741 18.23 24.45 -4.48
CA SER A 741 18.54 23.02 -4.65
C SER A 741 18.72 22.33 -3.30
N ASN A 742 19.62 22.83 -2.44
CA ASN A 742 19.93 22.18 -1.16
C ASN A 742 19.04 22.64 0.02
N GLN A 743 18.60 23.90 0.08
CA GLN A 743 17.73 24.39 1.17
C GLN A 743 16.25 24.04 0.97
N VAL A 744 15.75 23.98 -0.27
CA VAL A 744 14.34 23.68 -0.56
C VAL A 744 14.19 22.26 -1.12
N LEU A 745 14.62 22.02 -2.36
CA LEU A 745 14.32 20.79 -3.11
C LEU A 745 14.88 19.53 -2.45
N TRP A 746 16.10 19.57 -1.90
CA TRP A 746 16.71 18.46 -1.19
C TRP A 746 15.90 18.08 0.06
N PHE A 747 15.67 19.03 0.97
CA PHE A 747 14.91 18.76 2.20
C PHE A 747 13.46 18.36 1.91
N LEU A 748 12.82 18.93 0.88
CA LEU A 748 11.44 18.60 0.49
C LEU A 748 11.30 17.15 0.07
N GLN A 749 12.18 16.71 -0.83
CA GLN A 749 12.17 15.37 -1.40
C GLN A 749 12.68 14.33 -0.39
N HIS A 750 13.39 14.75 0.65
CA HIS A 750 13.73 13.93 1.82
C HIS A 750 12.76 14.07 3.02
N TYR A 751 11.58 14.70 2.86
CA TYR A 751 10.56 14.87 3.91
C TYR A 751 11.05 15.57 5.19
N LEU A 752 12.05 16.44 5.07
CA LEU A 752 12.66 17.23 6.14
C LEU A 752 12.54 18.75 5.90
N TYR A 753 11.73 19.17 4.93
CA TYR A 753 11.52 20.59 4.64
C TYR A 753 10.71 21.27 5.73
N ASN A 754 11.33 22.27 6.36
CA ASN A 754 10.67 23.26 7.18
C ASN A 754 10.75 24.60 6.43
N PRO A 755 9.63 25.21 6.02
CA PRO A 755 9.66 26.47 5.27
C PRO A 755 10.29 27.60 6.11
N PRO A 756 11.10 28.49 5.51
CA PRO A 756 11.62 29.67 6.18
C PRO A 756 10.52 30.70 6.40
N GLU A 757 10.66 31.50 7.47
CA GLU A 757 9.70 32.54 7.84
C GLU A 757 9.55 33.63 6.77
N ASP A 758 10.64 34.00 6.08
CA ASP A 758 10.61 34.95 4.97
C ASP A 758 10.48 34.23 3.61
N SER A 759 9.25 34.12 3.11
CA SER A 759 8.95 33.52 1.80
C SER A 759 9.56 34.28 0.61
N ARG A 760 9.89 35.58 0.77
CA ARG A 760 10.55 36.38 -0.27
C ARG A 760 11.94 35.86 -0.62
N SER A 761 12.68 35.35 0.37
CA SER A 761 13.98 34.70 0.15
C SER A 761 13.92 33.54 -0.85
N ILE A 762 12.88 32.69 -0.78
CA ILE A 762 12.65 31.61 -1.75
C ILE A 762 12.32 32.18 -3.13
N GLN A 763 11.43 33.17 -3.21
CA GLN A 763 11.02 33.72 -4.51
C GLN A 763 12.17 34.44 -5.23
N ASP A 764 13.07 35.10 -4.49
CA ASP A 764 14.33 35.65 -5.00
C ASP A 764 15.33 34.54 -5.41
N ALA A 765 15.53 33.52 -4.57
CA ALA A 765 16.44 32.41 -4.90
C ALA A 765 15.96 31.60 -6.12
N TRP A 766 14.65 31.50 -6.32
CA TRP A 766 14.00 30.93 -7.49
C TRP A 766 14.27 31.75 -8.74
N THR A 767 13.83 33.01 -8.76
CA THR A 767 13.91 33.88 -9.94
C THR A 767 15.35 34.24 -10.29
N ASN A 768 16.13 34.69 -9.31
CA ASN A 768 17.49 35.21 -9.49
C ASN A 768 18.60 34.16 -9.25
N GLY A 769 18.22 32.89 -9.17
CA GLY A 769 19.13 31.75 -9.04
C GLY A 769 18.70 30.57 -9.89
N TYR A 770 17.72 29.80 -9.41
CA TYR A 770 17.37 28.51 -10.01
C TYR A 770 16.88 28.61 -11.46
N CYS A 771 16.08 29.63 -11.80
CA CYS A 771 15.66 29.92 -13.16
C CYS A 771 16.83 30.35 -14.07
N ILE A 772 17.74 31.21 -13.58
CA ILE A 772 18.95 31.65 -14.33
C ILE A 772 19.88 30.46 -14.60
N ALA A 773 20.06 29.59 -13.61
CA ALA A 773 20.89 28.40 -13.72
C ALA A 773 20.35 27.41 -14.75
N ASN A 774 19.05 27.08 -14.67
CA ASN A 774 18.41 26.18 -15.62
C ASN A 774 18.41 26.76 -17.04
N ARG A 775 18.20 28.07 -17.18
CA ARG A 775 18.29 28.80 -18.45
C ARG A 775 19.67 28.65 -19.08
N ALA A 776 20.73 29.04 -18.37
CA ALA A 776 22.09 28.98 -18.89
C ALA A 776 22.56 27.56 -19.25
N ILE A 777 22.08 26.53 -18.56
CA ILE A 777 22.31 25.13 -18.92
C ILE A 777 21.53 24.73 -20.17
N ALA A 778 20.24 25.09 -20.27
CA ALA A 778 19.44 24.80 -21.45
C ALA A 778 20.00 25.46 -22.72
N ASP A 779 20.36 26.75 -22.63
CA ASP A 779 20.93 27.51 -23.75
C ASP A 779 22.29 26.91 -24.18
N ALA A 780 23.10 26.42 -23.23
CA ALA A 780 24.37 25.73 -23.49
C ALA A 780 24.21 24.30 -24.07
N VAL A 781 23.04 23.66 -23.89
CA VAL A 781 22.69 22.39 -24.53
C VAL A 781 22.14 22.62 -25.93
N ILE A 782 21.28 23.63 -26.13
CA ILE A 782 20.77 24.05 -27.45
C ILE A 782 21.95 24.36 -28.39
N ALA A 783 22.86 25.24 -27.97
CA ALA A 783 24.06 25.58 -28.74
C ALA A 783 25.05 24.42 -28.96
N GLU A 784 24.86 23.29 -28.28
CA GLU A 784 25.65 22.07 -28.45
C GLU A 784 24.95 21.04 -29.37
N ILE A 785 23.61 21.04 -29.43
CA ILE A 785 22.81 20.34 -30.43
C ILE A 785 23.00 21.01 -31.81
N GLU A 786 22.82 22.33 -31.90
CA GLU A 786 22.99 23.12 -33.13
C GLU A 786 24.39 23.02 -33.75
N ARG A 787 25.40 22.64 -32.95
CA ARG A 787 26.80 22.51 -33.36
C ARG A 787 27.08 21.28 -34.22
N LYS A 788 26.24 20.24 -34.18
CA LYS A 788 26.39 19.02 -34.98
C LYS A 788 25.04 18.66 -35.62
N ASP A 789 24.99 18.72 -36.95
CA ASP A 789 23.88 18.21 -37.76
C ASP A 789 23.79 16.67 -37.64
N SER A 790 23.16 16.21 -36.55
CA SER A 790 23.25 14.83 -36.08
C SER A 790 22.17 14.52 -35.03
N SER A 791 21.79 13.25 -34.86
CA SER A 791 20.69 12.80 -33.99
C SER A 791 21.07 12.79 -32.50
N ALA A 792 21.29 13.97 -31.92
CA ALA A 792 21.72 14.15 -30.54
C ALA A 792 20.74 13.55 -29.51
N VAL A 793 21.29 12.95 -28.45
CA VAL A 793 20.55 12.47 -27.28
C VAL A 793 21.00 13.22 -26.03
N VAL A 794 20.07 13.77 -25.25
CA VAL A 794 20.38 14.51 -24.01
C VAL A 794 20.07 13.64 -22.79
N MET A 795 21.06 13.44 -21.92
CA MET A 795 20.91 12.79 -20.61
C MET A 795 21.11 13.81 -19.49
N LEU A 796 20.02 14.34 -18.95
CA LEU A 796 20.03 15.25 -17.81
C LEU A 796 20.07 14.49 -16.49
N HIS A 797 20.72 15.07 -15.49
CA HIS A 797 20.84 14.46 -14.17
C HIS A 797 20.46 15.41 -13.02
N ASP A 798 19.59 14.86 -12.17
CA ASP A 798 19.22 15.33 -10.84
C ASP A 798 18.40 16.63 -10.73
N TYR A 799 17.93 16.88 -9.50
CA TYR A 799 17.00 17.94 -9.09
C TYR A 799 17.50 19.38 -9.27
N HIS A 800 18.77 19.57 -9.62
CA HIS A 800 19.32 20.89 -9.94
C HIS A 800 18.78 21.45 -11.27
N LEU A 801 18.27 20.57 -12.15
CA LEU A 801 18.02 20.85 -13.57
C LEU A 801 16.55 20.56 -13.99
N TYR A 802 15.56 20.73 -13.09
CA TYR A 802 14.18 20.35 -13.42
C TYR A 802 13.51 21.22 -14.49
N LEU A 803 13.96 22.46 -14.75
CA LEU A 803 13.34 23.34 -15.76
C LEU A 803 13.99 23.24 -17.14
N ALA A 804 15.24 22.78 -17.21
CA ALA A 804 16.01 22.73 -18.45
C ALA A 804 15.35 21.92 -19.60
N PRO A 805 14.73 20.74 -19.39
CA PRO A 805 14.18 19.95 -20.50
C PRO A 805 13.08 20.71 -21.26
N ALA A 806 12.14 21.35 -20.57
CA ALA A 806 11.11 22.15 -21.25
C ALA A 806 11.65 23.42 -21.92
N MET A 807 12.83 23.92 -21.54
CA MET A 807 13.50 25.01 -22.27
C MET A 807 14.15 24.50 -23.56
N ILE A 808 14.74 23.30 -23.52
CA ILE A 808 15.35 22.63 -24.69
C ILE A 808 14.26 22.19 -25.68
N ARG A 809 13.20 21.51 -25.23
CA ARG A 809 12.08 21.00 -26.05
C ARG A 809 11.41 22.09 -26.90
N ARG A 810 11.38 23.33 -26.43
CA ARG A 810 10.80 24.48 -27.17
C ARG A 810 11.63 24.90 -28.39
N HIS A 811 12.94 24.60 -28.39
CA HIS A 811 13.85 24.91 -29.50
C HIS A 811 14.08 23.67 -30.39
N HIS A 812 14.14 22.48 -29.78
CA HIS A 812 14.23 21.20 -30.49
C HIS A 812 13.08 20.27 -30.05
N PRO A 813 11.89 20.36 -30.70
CA PRO A 813 10.74 19.51 -30.34
C PRO A 813 11.00 18.00 -30.46
N SER A 814 11.91 17.59 -31.34
CA SER A 814 12.21 16.20 -31.68
C SER A 814 13.44 15.60 -31.00
N VAL A 815 14.20 16.34 -30.18
CA VAL A 815 15.40 15.79 -29.53
C VAL A 815 15.03 14.80 -28.42
N LEU A 816 15.69 13.64 -28.37
CA LEU A 816 15.40 12.64 -27.33
C LEU A 816 16.10 13.05 -26.03
N MET A 817 15.32 13.21 -24.96
CA MET A 817 15.80 13.60 -23.64
C MET A 817 15.39 12.59 -22.55
N GLN A 818 16.37 12.12 -21.79
CA GLN A 818 16.14 11.43 -20.52
C GLN A 818 16.61 12.31 -19.35
N GLN A 819 15.82 12.44 -18.29
CA GLN A 819 16.30 12.95 -17.00
C GLN A 819 16.31 11.86 -15.93
N PHE A 820 17.44 11.62 -15.27
CA PHE A 820 17.53 10.67 -14.15
C PHE A 820 17.65 11.41 -12.81
N ILE A 821 16.73 11.13 -11.89
CA ILE A 821 16.63 11.73 -10.55
C ILE A 821 17.29 10.77 -9.54
N HIS A 822 18.34 11.23 -8.87
CA HIS A 822 19.16 10.38 -7.99
C HIS A 822 18.65 10.32 -6.54
N ILE A 823 17.87 11.32 -6.13
CA ILE A 823 17.29 11.45 -4.77
C ILE A 823 15.90 10.79 -4.69
N PRO A 824 15.24 10.71 -3.51
CA PRO A 824 13.86 10.23 -3.44
C PRO A 824 12.92 11.16 -4.21
N TRP A 825 11.78 10.63 -4.63
CA TRP A 825 10.66 11.44 -5.11
C TRP A 825 9.53 11.36 -4.07
N PRO A 826 9.05 12.49 -3.52
CA PRO A 826 8.09 12.51 -2.43
C PRO A 826 6.65 12.42 -2.96
N ASP A 827 5.68 12.21 -2.06
CA ASP A 827 4.27 12.21 -2.42
C ASP A 827 3.76 13.62 -2.77
N VAL A 828 2.63 13.69 -3.49
CA VAL A 828 2.17 14.95 -4.10
C VAL A 828 1.92 16.07 -3.08
N ARG A 829 1.55 15.72 -1.84
CA ARG A 829 1.29 16.70 -0.77
C ARG A 829 2.56 17.40 -0.31
N SER A 830 3.73 16.77 -0.42
CA SER A 830 5.00 17.43 -0.16
C SER A 830 5.22 18.60 -1.11
N TRP A 831 4.87 18.46 -2.40
CA TRP A 831 4.98 19.52 -3.39
C TRP A 831 3.99 20.69 -3.17
N HIS A 832 2.94 20.49 -2.37
CA HIS A 832 1.99 21.56 -1.99
C HIS A 832 2.55 22.51 -0.91
N PHE A 833 3.70 22.19 -0.28
CA PHE A 833 4.41 23.12 0.62
C PHE A 833 5.25 24.17 -0.14
N LEU A 834 5.33 24.08 -1.47
CA LEU A 834 5.97 25.10 -2.31
C LEU A 834 4.91 26.01 -2.95
N PRO A 835 5.25 27.28 -3.26
CA PRO A 835 4.44 28.14 -4.12
C PRO A 835 4.06 27.46 -5.44
N SER A 836 2.80 27.57 -5.85
CA SER A 836 2.25 26.83 -7.01
C SER A 836 2.96 27.17 -8.33
N ASN A 837 3.45 28.39 -8.49
CA ASN A 837 4.28 28.80 -9.63
C ASN A 837 5.62 28.04 -9.70
N ILE A 838 6.18 27.63 -8.56
CA ILE A 838 7.41 26.83 -8.48
C ILE A 838 7.09 25.37 -8.84
N THR A 839 6.09 24.76 -8.20
CA THR A 839 5.69 23.36 -8.45
C THR A 839 5.24 23.15 -9.89
N HIS A 840 4.38 24.03 -10.43
CA HIS A 840 3.92 23.96 -11.82
C HIS A 840 5.08 24.10 -12.83
N ALA A 841 6.06 24.96 -12.55
CA ALA A 841 7.24 25.12 -13.40
C ALA A 841 8.13 23.86 -13.37
N ILE A 842 8.33 23.25 -12.20
CA ILE A 842 9.08 21.99 -12.04
C ILE A 842 8.39 20.85 -12.80
N TYR A 843 7.07 20.70 -12.65
CA TYR A 843 6.30 19.67 -13.34
C TYR A 843 6.32 19.87 -14.87
N SER A 844 6.06 21.10 -15.33
CA SER A 844 6.16 21.48 -16.75
C SER A 844 7.57 21.26 -17.32
N GLY A 845 8.60 21.48 -16.49
CA GLY A 845 9.99 21.24 -16.82
C GLY A 845 10.31 19.76 -17.05
N LEU A 846 9.88 18.91 -16.12
CA LEU A 846 10.11 17.46 -16.13
C LEU A 846 9.42 16.73 -17.29
N VAL A 847 8.17 17.08 -17.62
CA VAL A 847 7.45 16.50 -18.78
C VAL A 847 8.01 16.91 -20.14
N GLY A 848 9.03 17.79 -20.18
CA GLY A 848 9.80 18.01 -21.39
C GLY A 848 10.65 16.81 -21.82
N ASN A 849 10.94 15.86 -20.92
CA ASN A 849 11.70 14.63 -21.21
C ASN A 849 10.82 13.55 -21.86
N ASP A 850 11.40 12.71 -22.72
CA ASP A 850 10.77 11.47 -23.22
C ASP A 850 10.80 10.36 -22.16
N ILE A 851 11.82 10.37 -21.29
CA ILE A 851 11.99 9.42 -20.18
C ILE A 851 12.38 10.17 -18.90
N ILE A 852 11.66 9.93 -17.79
CA ILE A 852 12.10 10.28 -16.43
C ILE A 852 12.49 9.00 -15.70
N GLY A 853 13.77 8.88 -15.37
CA GLY A 853 14.32 7.77 -14.61
C GLY A 853 14.38 8.07 -13.11
N PHE A 854 13.92 7.13 -12.30
CA PHE A 854 13.91 7.19 -10.83
C PHE A 854 14.70 6.03 -10.23
N GLN A 855 15.14 6.19 -8.98
CA GLN A 855 15.79 5.12 -8.21
C GLN A 855 14.87 3.94 -7.85
N THR A 856 13.57 4.19 -7.70
CA THR A 856 12.57 3.22 -7.23
C THR A 856 11.26 3.37 -8.01
N GLU A 857 10.48 2.29 -8.10
CA GLU A 857 9.18 2.30 -8.80
C GLU A 857 8.14 3.27 -8.22
N ARG A 858 8.33 3.77 -6.99
CA ARG A 858 7.43 4.76 -6.39
C ARG A 858 7.53 6.13 -7.06
N GLY A 859 8.68 6.49 -7.63
CA GLY A 859 8.91 7.81 -8.20
C GLY A 859 7.97 8.12 -9.38
N GLY A 860 7.75 7.14 -10.26
CA GLY A 860 6.82 7.27 -11.38
C GLY A 860 5.33 7.20 -11.01
N ARG A 861 4.97 6.90 -9.75
CA ARG A 861 3.57 6.70 -9.33
C ARG A 861 2.97 7.89 -8.58
N THR A 862 3.73 8.95 -8.35
CA THR A 862 3.20 10.19 -7.74
C THR A 862 2.75 11.14 -8.84
N LEU A 863 1.49 11.58 -8.77
CA LEU A 863 0.87 12.46 -9.77
C LEU A 863 1.65 13.78 -9.94
N LEU A 864 1.81 14.22 -11.20
CA LEU A 864 2.06 15.63 -11.51
C LEU A 864 0.69 16.32 -11.66
N GLU A 865 0.50 17.45 -10.98
CA GLU A 865 -0.80 18.14 -10.95
C GLU A 865 -1.25 18.59 -12.35
N GLY A 866 -2.28 17.93 -12.90
CA GLY A 866 -2.81 18.16 -14.24
C GLY A 866 -2.37 17.14 -15.31
N ALA A 867 -1.52 16.16 -14.98
CA ALA A 867 -1.10 15.10 -15.90
C ALA A 867 -2.04 13.90 -15.89
N VAL A 868 -2.25 13.27 -17.05
CA VAL A 868 -2.89 11.97 -17.15
C VAL A 868 -1.80 10.89 -17.05
N VAL A 869 -1.78 10.14 -15.95
CA VAL A 869 -0.78 9.09 -15.69
C VAL A 869 -1.37 7.73 -16.06
N ASP A 870 -0.74 7.07 -17.04
CA ASP A 870 -0.93 5.66 -17.35
C ASP A 870 -0.01 4.83 -16.44
N PHE A 871 -0.61 4.11 -15.49
CA PHE A 871 0.11 3.28 -14.53
C PHE A 871 0.47 1.89 -15.09
N GLU A 872 -0.14 1.44 -16.19
CA GLU A 872 0.19 0.15 -16.85
C GLU A 872 1.41 0.31 -17.76
N GLU A 873 1.42 1.33 -18.62
CA GLU A 873 2.58 1.69 -19.44
C GLU A 873 3.69 2.39 -18.65
N GLY A 874 3.38 2.93 -17.47
CA GLY A 874 4.23 3.85 -16.72
C GLY A 874 4.53 5.11 -17.55
N ALA A 875 3.50 5.74 -18.09
CA ALA A 875 3.61 6.92 -18.95
C ALA A 875 2.83 8.11 -18.37
N ILE A 876 3.30 9.31 -18.65
CA ILE A 876 2.73 10.58 -18.22
C ILE A 876 2.38 11.36 -19.47
N TRP A 877 1.10 11.68 -19.65
CA TRP A 877 0.61 12.48 -20.76
C TRP A 877 0.34 13.92 -20.29
N TRP A 878 0.96 14.88 -20.96
CA TRP A 878 0.85 16.31 -20.66
C TRP A 878 0.84 17.15 -21.95
N GLN A 879 -0.24 17.90 -22.19
CA GLN A 879 -0.36 18.79 -23.37
C GLN A 879 -0.03 18.10 -24.71
N GLY A 880 -0.37 16.81 -24.83
CA GLY A 880 -0.08 15.98 -26.02
C GLY A 880 1.28 15.29 -26.02
N HIS A 881 2.22 15.68 -25.15
CA HIS A 881 3.51 15.00 -24.97
C HIS A 881 3.37 13.74 -24.11
N ARG A 882 4.17 12.71 -24.40
CA ARG A 882 4.23 11.43 -23.67
C ARG A 882 5.60 11.22 -23.04
N THR A 883 5.66 11.19 -21.72
CA THR A 883 6.89 11.00 -20.93
C THR A 883 6.85 9.67 -20.20
N GLN A 884 7.80 8.77 -20.44
CA GLN A 884 7.88 7.47 -19.75
C GLN A 884 8.52 7.62 -18.37
N ALA A 885 7.81 7.22 -17.31
CA ALA A 885 8.39 7.09 -15.98
C ALA A 885 8.98 5.68 -15.80
N ARG A 886 10.27 5.59 -15.44
CA ARG A 886 11.02 4.32 -15.37
C ARG A 886 11.84 4.20 -14.10
N ALA A 887 12.02 2.98 -13.60
CA ALA A 887 12.82 2.70 -12.41
C ALA A 887 14.16 2.03 -12.78
N TYR A 888 15.25 2.74 -12.53
CA TYR A 888 16.61 2.23 -12.70
C TYR A 888 17.38 2.41 -11.37
N PRO A 889 17.35 1.42 -10.45
CA PRO A 889 18.08 1.49 -9.18
C PRO A 889 19.60 1.62 -9.41
N ILE A 890 20.20 2.77 -9.05
CA ILE A 890 21.65 2.99 -9.25
C ILE A 890 22.49 2.06 -8.37
N SER A 891 23.67 1.69 -8.85
CA SER A 891 24.53 0.69 -8.21
C SER A 891 26.01 0.96 -8.49
N ILE A 892 26.89 0.11 -7.95
CA ILE A 892 28.34 0.34 -7.93
C ILE A 892 29.12 -0.50 -8.95
N SER A 893 30.36 -0.07 -9.21
CA SER A 893 31.33 -0.85 -9.97
C SER A 893 32.02 -1.86 -9.04
N VAL A 894 31.47 -3.07 -8.93
CA VAL A 894 32.00 -4.18 -8.11
C VAL A 894 33.49 -4.42 -8.35
N VAL A 895 33.92 -4.37 -9.61
CA VAL A 895 35.33 -4.52 -10.03
C VAL A 895 36.16 -3.30 -9.63
N GLY A 896 35.58 -2.10 -9.67
CA GLY A 896 36.19 -0.86 -9.20
C GLY A 896 36.49 -0.90 -7.70
N GLU A 897 35.50 -1.21 -6.86
CA GLU A 897 35.67 -1.22 -5.41
C GLU A 897 36.69 -2.29 -4.96
N ARG A 898 36.58 -3.50 -5.50
CA ARG A 898 37.56 -4.57 -5.24
C ARG A 898 38.97 -4.23 -5.75
N ARG A 899 39.11 -3.35 -6.76
CA ARG A 899 40.41 -2.83 -7.23
C ARG A 899 40.98 -1.76 -6.29
N VAL A 900 40.15 -0.84 -5.81
CA VAL A 900 40.57 0.19 -4.83
C VAL A 900 41.09 -0.48 -3.56
N VAL A 901 40.34 -1.44 -3.01
CA VAL A 901 40.73 -2.22 -1.83
C VAL A 901 42.05 -2.98 -2.03
N LYS A 902 42.21 -3.67 -3.16
CA LYS A 902 43.43 -4.46 -3.47
C LYS A 902 44.65 -3.61 -3.81
N SER A 903 44.49 -2.29 -4.02
CA SER A 903 45.58 -1.38 -4.37
C SER A 903 46.60 -1.20 -3.24
N ALA A 904 47.81 -0.74 -3.56
CA ALA A 904 48.84 -0.41 -2.58
C ALA A 904 48.46 0.79 -1.67
N VAL A 905 47.43 1.57 -2.01
CA VAL A 905 46.88 2.60 -1.10
C VAL A 905 45.83 1.97 -0.19
N GLY A 906 44.90 1.16 -0.74
CA GLY A 906 43.88 0.44 0.02
C GLY A 906 44.46 -0.50 1.09
N LYS A 907 45.53 -1.24 0.77
CA LYS A 907 46.25 -2.09 1.75
C LYS A 907 46.84 -1.28 2.91
N ARG A 908 47.58 -0.20 2.62
CA ARG A 908 48.14 0.69 3.65
C ARG A 908 47.08 1.43 4.46
N ALA A 909 45.90 1.68 3.88
CA ALA A 909 44.77 2.22 4.61
C ALA A 909 44.15 1.16 5.53
N ALA A 910 44.01 -0.08 5.08
CA ALA A 910 43.54 -1.21 5.90
C ALA A 910 44.48 -1.51 7.07
N GLU A 911 45.79 -1.51 6.84
CA GLU A 911 46.84 -1.66 7.88
C GLU A 911 46.69 -0.63 9.01
N LYS A 912 46.34 0.61 8.69
CA LYS A 912 46.09 1.68 9.68
C LYS A 912 44.75 1.57 10.43
N ILE A 913 43.81 0.78 9.92
CA ILE A 913 42.49 0.58 10.55
C ILE A 913 42.49 -0.63 11.48
N ARG A 914 43.31 -1.66 11.22
CA ARG A 914 43.37 -2.88 12.04
C ARG A 914 43.55 -2.64 13.55
N PRO A 915 44.37 -1.69 14.03
CA PRO A 915 44.52 -1.41 15.47
C PRO A 915 43.32 -0.73 16.13
N LEU A 916 42.28 -0.37 15.37
CA LEU A 916 41.09 0.36 15.83
C LEU A 916 39.82 -0.52 15.79
N LEU A 917 39.99 -1.83 15.56
CA LEU A 917 38.91 -2.81 15.57
C LEU A 917 38.77 -3.41 16.98
N GLY A 918 37.54 -3.49 17.50
CA GLY A 918 37.25 -4.26 18.71
C GLY A 918 37.12 -5.77 18.42
N GLU A 919 36.75 -6.56 19.43
CA GLU A 919 36.26 -7.94 19.21
C GLU A 919 35.07 -7.96 18.23
N LYS A 920 34.30 -6.86 18.22
CA LYS A 920 33.27 -6.56 17.24
C LYS A 920 33.39 -5.14 16.72
N THR A 921 33.17 -4.98 15.42
CA THR A 921 33.18 -3.64 14.79
C THR A 921 31.84 -3.30 14.15
N ILE A 922 31.19 -2.26 14.69
CA ILE A 922 30.08 -1.55 14.02
C ILE A 922 30.70 -0.45 13.14
N MET A 923 30.15 -0.22 11.96
CA MET A 923 30.64 0.77 11.01
C MET A 923 29.53 1.65 10.44
N ARG A 924 29.83 2.93 10.20
CA ARG A 924 29.05 3.80 9.30
C ARG A 924 29.96 4.61 8.38
N VAL A 925 29.44 4.95 7.20
CA VAL A 925 30.09 5.86 6.23
C VAL A 925 29.03 6.80 5.68
N ASP A 926 29.13 8.09 6.00
CA ASP A 926 28.09 9.09 5.73
C ASP A 926 28.67 10.47 5.40
N ARG A 927 27.86 11.32 4.77
CA ARG A 927 28.03 12.79 4.86
C ARG A 927 27.42 13.27 6.17
N ILE A 928 28.04 14.24 6.84
CA ILE A 928 27.46 14.88 8.03
C ILE A 928 26.25 15.72 7.60
N GLU A 929 25.08 15.11 7.66
CA GLU A 929 23.85 15.63 7.06
C GLU A 929 22.59 15.07 7.77
N PRO A 930 21.52 15.88 7.98
CA PRO A 930 20.29 15.46 8.65
C PRO A 930 19.61 14.20 8.07
N THR A 931 19.62 14.03 6.74
CA THR A 931 18.99 12.86 6.08
C THR A 931 19.62 11.54 6.52
N LYS A 932 20.92 11.55 6.87
CA LYS A 932 21.71 10.37 7.26
C LYS A 932 21.49 9.93 8.70
N ASN A 933 20.67 10.65 9.47
CA ASN A 933 20.14 10.21 10.77
C ASN A 933 21.22 9.78 11.78
N ILE A 934 22.35 10.47 11.75
CA ILE A 934 23.60 10.10 12.43
C ILE A 934 23.39 10.05 13.94
N LEU A 935 22.72 11.08 14.48
CA LEU A 935 22.37 11.18 15.89
C LEU A 935 21.63 9.94 16.40
N ARG A 936 20.56 9.49 15.72
CA ARG A 936 19.81 8.28 16.13
C ARG A 936 20.64 7.01 16.05
N GLY A 937 21.58 6.92 15.11
CA GLY A 937 22.49 5.77 15.02
C GLY A 937 23.47 5.70 16.19
N PHE A 938 23.91 6.84 16.72
CA PHE A 938 24.73 6.89 17.94
C PHE A 938 23.90 6.76 19.23
N GLN A 939 22.69 7.30 19.28
CA GLN A 939 21.74 7.06 20.37
C GLN A 939 21.41 5.58 20.51
N ALA A 940 21.17 4.88 19.39
CA ALA A 940 20.91 3.44 19.38
C ALA A 940 22.13 2.62 19.83
N TYR A 941 23.35 3.07 19.53
CA TYR A 941 24.58 2.45 20.04
C TYR A 941 24.75 2.65 21.55
N ALA A 942 24.51 3.85 22.06
CA ALA A 942 24.54 4.13 23.50
C ALA A 942 23.48 3.32 24.25
N GLN A 943 22.24 3.28 23.72
CA GLN A 943 21.16 2.47 24.26
C GLN A 943 21.55 0.98 24.28
N MET A 944 22.13 0.46 23.19
CA MET A 944 22.62 -0.93 23.15
C MET A 944 23.70 -1.21 24.21
N LEU A 945 24.60 -0.28 24.49
CA LEU A 945 25.62 -0.43 25.54
C LEU A 945 25.04 -0.32 26.97
N ASP A 946 23.97 0.45 27.17
CA ASP A 946 23.22 0.51 28.44
C ASP A 946 22.37 -0.76 28.66
N GLU A 947 21.74 -1.28 27.60
CA GLU A 947 20.91 -2.49 27.60
C GLU A 947 21.75 -3.78 27.71
N HIS A 948 22.98 -3.77 27.18
CA HIS A 948 23.87 -4.93 27.10
C HIS A 948 25.30 -4.64 27.61
N PRO A 949 25.51 -4.54 28.94
CA PRO A 949 26.82 -4.27 29.54
C PRO A 949 27.90 -5.32 29.19
N GLU A 950 27.52 -6.53 28.74
CA GLU A 950 28.46 -7.55 28.30
C GLU A 950 29.27 -7.16 27.04
N LEU A 951 28.87 -6.09 26.35
CA LEU A 951 29.50 -5.54 25.15
C LEU A 951 30.51 -4.42 25.40
N LEU A 952 30.56 -3.87 26.62
CA LEU A 952 31.52 -2.83 27.01
C LEU A 952 32.96 -3.35 26.86
N GLY A 953 33.85 -2.52 26.32
CA GLY A 953 35.24 -2.90 25.99
C GLY A 953 35.41 -3.73 24.71
N LYS A 954 34.34 -4.30 24.15
CA LYS A 954 34.41 -5.31 23.07
C LYS A 954 33.93 -4.80 21.71
N VAL A 955 32.87 -4.00 21.71
CA VAL A 955 32.31 -3.43 20.49
C VAL A 955 32.95 -2.06 20.23
N THR A 956 33.37 -1.79 19.01
CA THR A 956 33.91 -0.48 18.61
C THR A 956 33.15 0.06 17.41
N PHE A 957 32.79 1.35 17.43
CA PHE A 957 32.10 2.02 16.34
C PHE A 957 33.08 2.83 15.48
N LEU A 958 33.30 2.43 14.23
CA LEU A 958 34.07 3.21 13.26
C LEU A 958 33.13 4.10 12.42
N ALA A 959 33.28 5.43 12.56
CA ALA A 959 32.42 6.40 11.90
C ALA A 959 33.19 7.28 10.90
N PHE A 960 32.97 7.06 9.61
CA PHE A 960 33.55 7.88 8.53
C PHE A 960 32.54 8.94 8.12
N LEU A 961 32.82 10.20 8.49
CA LEU A 961 31.86 11.30 8.54
C LEU A 961 32.38 12.50 7.73
N VAL A 962 32.01 12.56 6.46
CA VAL A 962 32.48 13.62 5.54
C VAL A 962 31.69 14.92 5.77
N PRO A 963 32.33 16.05 6.16
CA PRO A 963 31.64 17.32 6.32
C PRO A 963 31.01 17.81 5.00
N SER A 964 29.83 18.44 5.06
CA SER A 964 29.08 18.83 3.87
C SER A 964 28.28 20.13 4.07
N HIS A 965 28.03 20.87 2.99
CA HIS A 965 27.25 22.12 2.90
C HIS A 965 27.38 23.06 4.12
N GLN A 966 28.62 23.34 4.55
CA GLN A 966 28.93 24.07 5.79
C GLN A 966 28.45 25.53 5.83
N ALA A 967 27.97 26.11 4.73
CA ALA A 967 27.31 27.40 4.71
C ALA A 967 25.86 27.36 5.27
N LEU A 968 25.18 26.21 5.20
CA LEU A 968 23.81 26.05 5.65
C LEU A 968 23.73 25.81 7.17
N SER A 969 23.00 26.68 7.89
CA SER A 969 22.86 26.63 9.36
C SER A 969 22.23 25.34 9.90
N ALA A 970 21.48 24.61 9.08
CA ALA A 970 20.98 23.27 9.42
C ALA A 970 22.12 22.22 9.46
N TYR A 971 23.06 22.28 8.52
CA TYR A 971 24.23 21.39 8.48
C TYR A 971 25.24 21.76 9.57
N GLN A 972 25.45 23.06 9.83
CA GLN A 972 26.33 23.54 10.90
C GLN A 972 25.90 23.03 12.29
N ARG A 973 24.62 23.23 12.65
CA ARG A 973 24.06 22.77 13.93
C ARG A 973 24.17 21.25 14.06
N TYR A 974 23.67 20.53 13.06
CA TYR A 974 23.70 19.07 13.06
C TYR A 974 25.12 18.49 13.11
N ASN A 975 26.12 19.15 12.49
CA ASN A 975 27.53 18.80 12.67
C ASN A 975 28.00 19.00 14.12
N ALA A 976 27.60 20.08 14.79
CA ALA A 976 27.93 20.29 16.20
C ALA A 976 27.26 19.24 17.10
N ASP A 977 25.97 18.95 16.87
CA ASP A 977 25.23 17.90 17.59
C ASP A 977 25.88 16.51 17.41
N VAL A 978 26.33 16.19 16.19
CA VAL A 978 27.02 14.93 15.86
C VAL A 978 28.36 14.81 16.55
N LEU A 979 29.11 15.89 16.72
CA LEU A 979 30.36 15.86 17.48
C LEU A 979 30.09 15.71 18.98
N LYS A 980 29.14 16.50 19.50
CA LYS A 980 28.74 16.48 20.92
C LYS A 980 28.34 15.08 21.38
N ILE A 981 27.51 14.36 20.63
CA ILE A 981 27.10 13.00 21.01
C ILE A 981 28.24 11.97 20.93
N ILE A 982 29.21 12.16 20.02
CA ILE A 982 30.41 11.30 19.95
C ILE A 982 31.26 11.50 21.20
N ASP A 983 31.47 12.76 21.60
CA ASP A 983 32.25 13.11 22.79
C ASP A 983 31.52 12.63 24.08
N GLU A 984 30.20 12.80 24.17
CA GLU A 984 29.38 12.32 25.29
C GLU A 984 29.43 10.79 25.46
N ILE A 985 29.34 10.02 24.36
CA ILE A 985 29.43 8.55 24.42
C ILE A 985 30.85 8.11 24.77
N ASN A 986 31.88 8.72 24.17
CA ASN A 986 33.27 8.40 24.49
C ASN A 986 33.62 8.73 25.95
N GLN A 987 33.06 9.79 26.53
CA GLN A 987 33.22 10.13 27.95
C GLN A 987 32.41 9.23 28.89
N LYS A 988 31.21 8.77 28.48
CA LYS A 988 30.33 7.93 29.33
C LYS A 988 30.83 6.49 29.46
N TYR A 989 31.36 5.89 28.39
CA TYR A 989 31.71 4.47 28.36
C TYR A 989 33.21 4.19 28.16
N GLY A 990 34.00 5.16 27.71
CA GLY A 990 35.40 4.93 27.36
C GLY A 990 36.32 4.68 28.56
N SER A 991 37.48 4.10 28.28
CA SER A 991 38.56 3.86 29.23
C SER A 991 39.93 4.13 28.58
N ASP A 992 41.01 4.10 29.36
CA ASP A 992 42.37 4.27 28.84
C ASP A 992 42.78 3.23 27.77
N GLU A 993 42.09 2.08 27.73
CA GLU A 993 42.33 0.98 26.78
C GLU A 993 41.28 0.89 25.65
N TRP A 994 40.12 1.54 25.77
CA TRP A 994 39.01 1.42 24.81
C TRP A 994 38.28 2.75 24.52
N THR A 995 38.25 3.13 23.24
CA THR A 995 37.43 4.24 22.72
C THR A 995 36.16 3.69 22.06
N PRO A 996 34.95 3.93 22.58
CA PRO A 996 33.70 3.41 22.02
C PRO A 996 33.41 3.82 20.57
N ILE A 997 33.78 5.05 20.16
CA ILE A 997 33.57 5.60 18.81
C ILE A 997 34.86 6.27 18.29
N HIS A 998 35.40 5.74 17.19
CA HIS A 998 36.45 6.42 16.41
C HIS A 998 35.84 7.18 15.22
N ALA A 999 35.93 8.51 15.26
CA ALA A 999 35.35 9.40 14.24
C ALA A 999 36.41 9.93 13.25
N PHE A 1000 36.25 9.61 11.97
CA PHE A 1000 37.09 10.07 10.87
C PHE A 1000 36.38 11.19 10.10
N ARG A 1001 36.97 12.39 10.05
CA ARG A 1001 36.31 13.62 9.56
C ARG A 1001 36.86 14.20 8.25
N ASP A 1002 37.56 13.39 7.47
CA ASP A 1002 38.07 13.75 6.14
C ASP A 1002 37.28 13.06 5.01
N ASN A 1003 37.65 13.32 3.74
CA ASN A 1003 37.02 12.74 2.56
C ASN A 1003 37.85 11.60 1.93
N ASP A 1004 38.51 10.76 2.75
CA ASP A 1004 39.26 9.60 2.25
C ASP A 1004 38.36 8.39 2.00
N ARG A 1005 37.71 8.36 0.82
CA ARG A 1005 36.95 7.19 0.34
C ARG A 1005 37.79 5.91 0.28
N THR A 1006 39.12 6.00 0.08
CA THR A 1006 39.97 4.81 0.03
C THR A 1006 40.11 4.18 1.41
N ARG A 1007 40.28 5.00 2.46
CA ARG A 1007 40.31 4.51 3.85
C ARG A 1007 38.94 4.01 4.33
N ALA A 1008 37.86 4.69 3.97
CA ALA A 1008 36.51 4.20 4.27
C ALA A 1008 36.25 2.81 3.64
N LEU A 1009 36.52 2.66 2.33
CA LEU A 1009 36.32 1.38 1.63
C LEU A 1009 37.31 0.29 2.10
N ALA A 1010 38.53 0.66 2.50
CA ALA A 1010 39.48 -0.27 3.11
C ALA A 1010 39.02 -0.75 4.49
N ALA A 1011 38.37 0.10 5.29
CA ALA A 1011 37.77 -0.27 6.57
C ALA A 1011 36.52 -1.16 6.41
N MET A 1012 35.74 -0.98 5.32
CA MET A 1012 34.57 -1.82 5.02
C MET A 1012 34.89 -3.32 4.87
N GLN A 1013 36.16 -3.70 4.72
CA GLN A 1013 36.59 -5.10 4.76
C GLN A 1013 36.27 -5.79 6.10
N PHE A 1014 36.23 -5.06 7.21
CA PHE A 1014 36.39 -5.62 8.57
C PHE A 1014 35.20 -5.44 9.52
N TYR A 1015 34.05 -4.89 9.06
CA TYR A 1015 32.89 -4.73 9.95
C TYR A 1015 32.19 -6.07 10.23
N ASP A 1016 31.70 -6.23 11.46
CA ASP A 1016 30.66 -7.21 11.82
C ASP A 1016 29.28 -6.66 11.50
N VAL A 1017 29.06 -5.34 11.69
CA VAL A 1017 27.79 -4.66 11.41
C VAL A 1017 28.02 -3.37 10.63
N LEU A 1018 27.32 -3.19 9.51
CA LEU A 1018 27.27 -1.93 8.77
C LEU A 1018 25.90 -1.28 9.00
N LEU A 1019 25.88 -0.12 9.66
CA LEU A 1019 24.66 0.64 9.95
C LEU A 1019 24.38 1.65 8.83
N VAL A 1020 23.25 1.49 8.16
CA VAL A 1020 22.72 2.43 7.16
C VAL A 1020 21.30 2.81 7.56
N ASN A 1021 21.18 3.84 8.41
CA ASN A 1021 19.93 4.23 9.06
C ASN A 1021 19.25 5.54 8.57
N PRO A 1022 19.38 6.00 7.30
CA PRO A 1022 18.88 7.31 6.89
C PRO A 1022 17.36 7.44 7.02
N ILE A 1023 16.89 8.67 7.25
CA ILE A 1023 15.45 9.00 7.41
C ILE A 1023 14.67 8.62 6.15
N ILE A 1024 15.25 8.95 5.00
CA ILE A 1024 14.91 8.47 3.66
C ILE A 1024 16.15 8.71 2.79
N ASP A 1025 16.38 7.90 1.77
CA ASP A 1025 17.54 8.03 0.87
C ASP A 1025 17.16 7.52 -0.52
N GLY A 1026 17.53 8.25 -1.58
CA GLY A 1026 17.19 7.87 -2.96
C GLY A 1026 17.69 6.48 -3.31
N MET A 1027 18.87 6.10 -2.79
CA MET A 1027 19.38 4.73 -2.91
C MET A 1027 20.21 4.31 -1.70
N ASN A 1028 21.13 5.15 -1.25
CA ASN A 1028 22.30 4.80 -0.44
C ASN A 1028 23.24 3.78 -1.10
N LEU A 1029 24.39 4.24 -1.59
CA LEU A 1029 25.40 3.37 -2.20
C LEU A 1029 26.28 2.63 -1.18
N VAL A 1030 26.44 3.15 0.04
CA VAL A 1030 27.26 2.52 1.10
C VAL A 1030 26.71 1.15 1.49
N ALA A 1031 25.38 1.00 1.51
CA ALA A 1031 24.69 -0.29 1.65
C ALA A 1031 25.09 -1.34 0.57
N LYS A 1032 25.61 -0.90 -0.58
CA LYS A 1032 26.08 -1.75 -1.69
C LYS A 1032 27.60 -1.91 -1.71
N GLU A 1033 28.35 -0.88 -1.34
CA GLU A 1033 29.82 -0.89 -1.24
C GLU A 1033 30.31 -1.91 -0.20
N GLY A 1034 29.74 -1.87 1.02
CA GLY A 1034 30.16 -2.74 2.13
C GLY A 1034 30.13 -4.24 1.79
N PRO A 1035 28.96 -4.82 1.42
CA PRO A 1035 28.84 -6.25 1.14
C PRO A 1035 29.70 -6.77 -0.03
N VAL A 1036 30.20 -5.88 -0.90
CA VAL A 1036 31.08 -6.25 -2.02
C VAL A 1036 32.54 -6.40 -1.60
N VAL A 1037 32.97 -5.72 -0.53
CA VAL A 1037 34.37 -5.69 -0.05
C VAL A 1037 34.60 -6.34 1.31
N ASN A 1038 33.55 -6.54 2.11
CA ASN A 1038 33.60 -7.18 3.43
C ASN A 1038 34.16 -8.62 3.36
N GLN A 1039 34.95 -9.00 4.39
CA GLN A 1039 35.61 -10.29 4.53
C GLN A 1039 35.23 -11.03 5.83
N CYS A 1040 34.41 -10.42 6.68
CA CYS A 1040 34.06 -10.90 8.02
C CYS A 1040 32.64 -11.50 8.13
N ASN A 1041 31.96 -11.70 6.99
CA ASN A 1041 30.53 -11.98 6.92
C ASN A 1041 29.72 -10.92 7.70
N GLY A 1042 29.99 -9.65 7.43
CA GLY A 1042 29.36 -8.52 8.13
C GLY A 1042 27.89 -8.34 7.73
N VAL A 1043 27.04 -8.09 8.73
CA VAL A 1043 25.59 -7.91 8.58
C VAL A 1043 25.26 -6.46 8.27
N LEU A 1044 24.36 -6.24 7.32
CA LEU A 1044 23.84 -4.92 6.99
C LEU A 1044 22.58 -4.62 7.81
N VAL A 1045 22.57 -3.56 8.60
CA VAL A 1045 21.37 -3.01 9.26
C VAL A 1045 20.89 -1.83 8.42
N LEU A 1046 19.66 -1.91 7.87
CA LEU A 1046 19.21 -1.03 6.79
C LEU A 1046 17.83 -0.42 7.06
N SER A 1047 17.75 0.90 6.95
CA SER A 1047 16.50 1.65 6.98
C SER A 1047 15.54 1.22 5.87
N ARG A 1048 14.29 0.92 6.25
CA ARG A 1048 13.19 0.54 5.34
C ARG A 1048 12.85 1.64 4.31
N THR A 1049 13.34 2.87 4.49
CA THR A 1049 13.12 4.03 3.61
C THR A 1049 14.30 4.38 2.70
N ALA A 1050 15.42 3.65 2.78
CA ALA A 1050 16.50 3.78 1.79
C ALA A 1050 16.14 3.03 0.49
N GLY A 1051 16.38 3.60 -0.70
CA GLY A 1051 16.05 2.95 -1.97
C GLY A 1051 16.69 1.57 -2.16
N ALA A 1052 17.91 1.35 -1.64
CA ALA A 1052 18.57 0.05 -1.65
C ALA A 1052 17.81 -1.04 -0.88
N PHE A 1053 16.90 -0.67 0.04
CA PHE A 1053 16.05 -1.63 0.76
C PHE A 1053 15.18 -2.47 -0.17
N GLN A 1054 14.75 -1.91 -1.33
CA GLN A 1054 13.99 -2.67 -2.32
C GLN A 1054 14.76 -3.87 -2.90
N GLN A 1055 16.10 -3.82 -2.88
CA GLN A 1055 16.96 -4.89 -3.39
C GLN A 1055 17.60 -5.71 -2.24
N LEU A 1056 18.03 -5.06 -1.16
CA LEU A 1056 18.79 -5.66 -0.06
C LEU A 1056 17.95 -6.03 1.17
N GLY A 1057 16.66 -5.70 1.22
CA GLY A 1057 15.82 -5.92 2.41
C GLY A 1057 15.69 -7.37 2.88
N LYS A 1058 15.96 -8.36 2.00
CA LYS A 1058 16.01 -9.79 2.36
C LYS A 1058 17.36 -10.22 2.95
N SER A 1059 18.45 -9.51 2.65
CA SER A 1059 19.79 -9.79 3.17
C SER A 1059 20.18 -8.94 4.39
N SER A 1060 19.51 -7.79 4.61
CA SER A 1060 19.74 -6.93 5.78
C SER A 1060 19.00 -7.41 7.04
N ILE A 1061 19.16 -6.68 8.14
CA ILE A 1061 18.15 -6.54 9.20
C ILE A 1061 17.40 -5.21 8.94
N PRO A 1062 16.06 -5.22 8.83
CA PRO A 1062 15.28 -4.03 8.49
C PRO A 1062 14.96 -3.18 9.73
N ILE A 1063 15.12 -1.86 9.67
CA ILE A 1063 14.77 -0.93 10.77
C ILE A 1063 13.86 0.23 10.31
N SER A 1064 13.02 0.72 11.20
CA SER A 1064 12.39 2.04 11.10
C SER A 1064 13.44 3.14 11.29
N PRO A 1065 13.46 4.19 10.46
CA PRO A 1065 14.43 5.29 10.63
C PRO A 1065 14.24 6.09 11.93
N MET A 1066 13.05 6.10 12.53
CA MET A 1066 12.75 6.98 13.66
C MET A 1066 12.81 6.26 15.01
N ASP A 1067 12.91 4.92 15.01
CA ASP A 1067 12.88 4.10 16.22
C ASP A 1067 14.31 3.74 16.67
N VAL A 1068 14.75 4.41 17.74
CA VAL A 1068 16.08 4.21 18.33
C VAL A 1068 16.18 2.83 19.00
N THR A 1069 15.07 2.33 19.55
CA THR A 1069 15.01 1.01 20.22
C THR A 1069 14.99 -0.14 19.21
N GLU A 1070 14.22 -0.06 18.11
CA GLU A 1070 14.32 -1.03 17.00
C GLU A 1070 15.75 -1.03 16.43
N THR A 1071 16.41 0.13 16.39
CA THR A 1071 17.81 0.23 15.94
C THR A 1071 18.79 -0.39 16.95
N SER A 1072 18.62 -0.16 18.27
CA SER A 1072 19.43 -0.80 19.34
C SER A 1072 19.34 -2.33 19.23
N GLN A 1073 18.11 -2.85 19.19
CA GLN A 1073 17.82 -4.28 19.10
C GLN A 1073 18.34 -4.88 17.79
N ALA A 1074 18.27 -4.16 16.67
CA ALA A 1074 18.84 -4.60 15.40
C ALA A 1074 20.38 -4.62 15.38
N LEU A 1075 21.04 -3.69 16.08
CA LEU A 1075 22.50 -3.71 16.28
C LEU A 1075 22.89 -4.92 17.15
N TYR A 1076 22.23 -5.13 18.29
CA TYR A 1076 22.47 -6.29 19.15
C TYR A 1076 22.25 -7.61 18.41
N GLN A 1077 21.14 -7.73 17.67
CA GLN A 1077 20.85 -8.90 16.84
C GLN A 1077 21.95 -9.10 15.79
N ALA A 1078 22.39 -8.06 15.08
CA ALA A 1078 23.43 -8.17 14.07
C ALA A 1078 24.78 -8.66 14.63
N LEU A 1079 25.11 -8.28 15.87
CA LEU A 1079 26.31 -8.72 16.59
C LEU A 1079 26.22 -10.17 17.09
N THR A 1080 25.02 -10.63 17.47
CA THR A 1080 24.79 -11.93 18.11
C THR A 1080 24.36 -13.05 17.16
N LEU A 1081 24.02 -12.75 15.90
CA LEU A 1081 23.72 -13.75 14.86
C LEU A 1081 24.86 -14.78 14.72
N SER A 1082 24.47 -16.05 14.51
CA SER A 1082 25.41 -17.14 14.29
C SER A 1082 26.25 -16.92 13.02
N TYR A 1083 27.45 -17.52 12.97
CA TYR A 1083 28.34 -17.42 11.80
C TYR A 1083 27.62 -17.82 10.50
N GLU A 1084 26.76 -18.83 10.55
CA GLU A 1084 26.01 -19.37 9.41
C GLU A 1084 24.96 -18.37 8.90
N GLU A 1085 24.15 -17.79 9.80
CA GLU A 1085 23.16 -16.76 9.43
C GLU A 1085 23.83 -15.50 8.89
N ARG A 1086 24.94 -15.08 9.50
CA ARG A 1086 25.75 -13.95 9.00
C ARG A 1086 26.30 -14.24 7.60
N ALA A 1087 26.86 -15.43 7.38
CA ALA A 1087 27.38 -15.85 6.07
C ALA A 1087 26.29 -15.88 4.98
N VAL A 1088 25.09 -16.38 5.31
CA VAL A 1088 23.94 -16.38 4.39
C VAL A 1088 23.51 -14.95 4.05
N LYS A 1089 23.37 -14.06 5.04
CA LYS A 1089 23.01 -12.65 4.82
C LYS A 1089 24.05 -11.90 3.99
N ALA A 1090 25.32 -11.99 4.35
CA ALA A 1090 26.42 -11.31 3.64
C ALA A 1090 26.55 -11.79 2.19
N LYS A 1091 26.50 -13.12 1.96
CA LYS A 1091 26.55 -13.71 0.62
C LYS A 1091 25.37 -13.28 -0.25
N LEU A 1092 24.16 -13.24 0.30
CA LEU A 1092 22.98 -12.77 -0.44
C LEU A 1092 23.10 -11.29 -0.81
N ALA A 1093 23.53 -10.42 0.12
CA ALA A 1093 23.76 -9.00 -0.17
C ALA A 1093 24.80 -8.83 -1.31
N GLN A 1094 25.91 -9.56 -1.24
CA GLN A 1094 26.93 -9.56 -2.28
C GLN A 1094 26.37 -10.00 -3.65
N GLN A 1095 25.66 -11.13 -3.72
CA GLN A 1095 25.07 -11.65 -4.97
C GLN A 1095 24.06 -10.68 -5.59
N VAL A 1096 23.24 -10.00 -4.77
CA VAL A 1096 22.29 -8.98 -5.25
C VAL A 1096 23.03 -7.79 -5.88
N VAL A 1097 24.11 -7.29 -5.27
CA VAL A 1097 24.89 -6.17 -5.83
C VAL A 1097 25.72 -6.60 -7.04
N GLU A 1098 26.22 -7.84 -7.07
CA GLU A 1098 26.95 -8.39 -8.22
C GLU A 1098 26.06 -8.54 -9.46
N HIS A 1099 24.80 -8.99 -9.29
CA HIS A 1099 23.85 -9.08 -10.40
C HIS A 1099 23.28 -7.71 -10.79
N TYR A 1100 22.78 -6.93 -9.84
CA TYR A 1100 22.31 -5.56 -10.06
C TYR A 1100 23.44 -4.55 -9.88
N ASN A 1101 24.55 -4.76 -10.59
CA ASN A 1101 25.71 -3.86 -10.58
C ASN A 1101 25.49 -2.64 -11.49
N LEU A 1102 26.47 -1.73 -11.53
CA LEU A 1102 26.39 -0.48 -12.31
C LEU A 1102 26.10 -0.68 -13.81
N ASN A 1103 26.64 -1.71 -14.45
CA ASN A 1103 26.40 -1.95 -15.87
C ASN A 1103 24.92 -2.30 -16.11
N THR A 1104 24.30 -3.05 -15.19
CA THR A 1104 22.86 -3.37 -15.21
C THR A 1104 21.99 -2.11 -15.08
N TRP A 1105 22.44 -1.08 -14.34
CA TRP A 1105 21.76 0.22 -14.27
C TRP A 1105 21.85 1.00 -15.59
N LEU A 1106 23.03 1.04 -16.22
CA LEU A 1106 23.21 1.78 -17.48
C LEU A 1106 22.53 1.07 -18.66
N THR A 1107 22.76 -0.23 -18.86
CA THR A 1107 22.23 -0.99 -20.00
C THR A 1107 20.70 -0.96 -20.07
N ARG A 1108 19.99 -0.85 -18.93
CA ARG A 1108 18.53 -0.65 -18.92
C ARG A 1108 18.11 0.70 -19.51
N GLN A 1109 18.80 1.79 -19.17
CA GLN A 1109 18.56 3.12 -19.74
C GLN A 1109 18.89 3.14 -21.24
N ILE A 1110 20.03 2.56 -21.64
CA ILE A 1110 20.44 2.47 -23.06
C ILE A 1110 19.38 1.73 -23.89
N ARG A 1111 18.89 0.59 -23.39
CA ARG A 1111 17.83 -0.18 -24.05
C ARG A 1111 16.56 0.64 -24.24
N ASP A 1112 16.13 1.37 -23.21
CA ASP A 1112 14.86 2.11 -23.24
C ASP A 1112 14.96 3.41 -24.07
N ILE A 1113 16.16 3.99 -24.17
CA ILE A 1113 16.50 5.08 -25.10
C ILE A 1113 16.55 4.56 -26.56
N ASN A 1114 17.24 3.45 -26.83
CA ASN A 1114 17.30 2.87 -28.17
C ASN A 1114 15.91 2.41 -28.65
N ALA A 1115 15.07 1.86 -27.76
CA ALA A 1115 13.68 1.51 -28.04
C ALA A 1115 12.74 2.74 -28.27
N LEU A 1116 13.26 3.97 -28.20
CA LEU A 1116 12.64 5.19 -28.73
C LEU A 1116 13.31 5.66 -30.04
N LEU A 1117 14.65 5.62 -30.14
CA LEU A 1117 15.39 5.95 -31.37
C LEU A 1117 15.03 5.04 -32.56
N ASP A 1118 14.87 3.74 -32.29
CA ASP A 1118 14.61 2.71 -33.29
C ASP A 1118 13.13 2.66 -33.74
N ARG A 1119 12.28 3.59 -33.25
CA ARG A 1119 10.88 3.68 -33.69
C ARG A 1119 10.79 4.41 -35.03
N PRO A 1120 10.02 3.91 -36.01
CA PRO A 1120 9.69 4.72 -37.18
C PRO A 1120 8.93 5.97 -36.73
N ALA A 1121 9.22 7.11 -37.37
CA ALA A 1121 8.48 8.33 -37.14
C ALA A 1121 6.98 8.09 -37.44
N PRO A 1122 6.05 8.64 -36.61
CA PRO A 1122 4.62 8.55 -36.89
C PRO A 1122 4.31 9.23 -38.22
N SER A 1123 3.53 8.52 -39.05
CA SER A 1123 3.06 8.93 -40.39
C SER A 1123 1.89 9.89 -40.34
#